data_AF-A0A091S9Z0-F1
#
_entry.id   AF-A0A091S9Z0-F1
#
_cell.length_a   1.000
_cell.length_b   1.000
_cell.length_c   1.000
_cell.angle_alpha   90.00
_cell.angle_beta   90.00
_cell.angle_gamma   90.00
#
_symmetry.space_group_name_H-M   'P 1'
#
loop_
_entity.id
_entity.type
_entity.pdbx_description
1 polymer ?
#
loop_
_entity_poly.entity_id
_entity_poly.type
_entity_poly.pdbx_seq_one_letter_code
_entity_poly.pdbx_strand_id
1 'polypeptide(L)'
;KNTFDPFDLNELLQELPRKQKQVLWERLTKLLTETLMENPVETWQRIENNGDMEVEIVPEMKQSVAVMQGVTAVVIASIPAVDEAVNYKALLECVFILNGILPALPDSEKILHGAIQHVCEMWWEKGLEGKEQLGKTLFIILLRKSLNKAATGADIIRLWNLHQTLLCFDYDSEESNEVKDLLLQCFMSVKHIKKEEGRRFLSFLFSWNVNFIKMIHGTVKNQLQFFPRSLVENISEVYFRAWKKVSGEFLEILEHGCIQDFMHHGIHLPRSSSVHCKVREILSYFHKQSKVRQGVEEMLCRLYQPILWRSLKARNSEVRSNAAFLFVDAFPVCDPSFNTEEMDNEIQKQFEVLFSLLEDPHPLVRSTGILGVTQITSKYWEMIPPTILVDLLQKLIGELACDITSADVRCSVFKCLPIILDNKLSHPLLEQLLPAVKYSLHDNSEKVRVAFVDMLLKVKATKAAKFWNICPMEHLLTRLEVDSRPVSRRIVNLLFNSFFPINQPEDVWCERCVTLIQMNSAAARKFYQYAYEHTAPNNIAKLMLTIRRCLNACIQKARKESLHGTDDNDDESEKENTSVLDNVLSINDVASMASLLEITVILWRSIQKALDHNEDAKDYAIKKFAAVLPEYFKVFKDERCVTPLVILASFMPPSAIPTFSCGVISRLRNIENGADPSKYSALIDCMCRWGQVGHIMELACDWLSDTLTPRKDNKPSGRRVRIHVAQEPRPELAIDYIEYLLTHPVNRDCLLSVPKKELQKLMKILSTAKEVLGSILKATDAGSGSCNQATGLRAFSLFCRLSIHLQNKFSEEGKGYLSVLKETGAWIESQVVPFILASDQKDGISKQRNVPELIIQTYLTVCKDVIMVGLGNLTFQAHVLDMGLSVLQTERGGFCAPVLLYALKEITEASITQNSKTDEVANHLHAVQTVFQKVLECVACRLKRQQEEGIQLIRSVQMPLGEFIHAVQCWHSSCPAVHQGVLSTLLAAIVAEISCELQKASSEKDLMIPKAISELPPLSSNLMAIIMKSVNVVRSLLNELMECILSEEIEGIFSLAATVCIVIIIKGKHKSSLLKDVAPAIQRKLITWKDAATEEASSTER
;
A
#
# COMPACT_ATOMS: atom_id res chain seq x y z
N LYS A 1 -51.13 -43.50 -57.12
CA LYS A 1 -50.39 -42.42 -56.44
C LYS A 1 -51.36 -41.83 -55.42
N ASN A 2 -51.27 -42.21 -54.15
CA ASN A 2 -52.32 -41.92 -53.17
C ASN A 2 -52.47 -40.41 -52.95
N THR A 3 -53.64 -39.93 -53.35
CA THR A 3 -54.22 -38.60 -53.15
C THR A 3 -55.12 -38.64 -51.91
N PHE A 4 -54.52 -38.70 -50.72
CA PHE A 4 -55.23 -38.45 -49.47
C PHE A 4 -54.55 -37.27 -48.78
N ASP A 5 -55.36 -36.30 -48.34
CA ASP A 5 -54.90 -35.22 -47.46
C ASP A 5 -54.21 -35.82 -46.23
N PRO A 6 -53.11 -35.21 -45.75
CA PRO A 6 -52.47 -35.66 -44.52
C PRO A 6 -53.47 -35.56 -43.36
N PHE A 7 -53.56 -36.62 -42.55
CA PHE A 7 -54.43 -36.65 -41.37
C PHE A 7 -54.03 -35.54 -40.39
N ASP A 8 -54.89 -34.53 -40.23
CA ASP A 8 -54.74 -33.47 -39.22
C ASP A 8 -55.69 -33.73 -38.04
N LEU A 9 -55.11 -34.09 -36.90
CA LEU A 9 -55.83 -34.35 -35.66
C LEU A 9 -56.57 -33.10 -35.13
N ASN A 10 -56.01 -31.90 -35.34
CA ASN A 10 -56.63 -30.66 -34.87
C ASN A 10 -57.86 -30.32 -35.70
N GLU A 11 -57.77 -30.48 -37.03
CA GLU A 11 -58.90 -30.27 -37.95
C GLU A 11 -60.05 -31.25 -37.63
N LEU A 12 -59.72 -32.53 -37.47
CA LEU A 12 -60.70 -33.56 -37.11
C LEU A 12 -61.44 -33.24 -35.80
N LEU A 13 -60.70 -32.83 -34.77
CA LEU A 13 -61.28 -32.50 -33.47
C LEU A 13 -62.10 -31.22 -33.50
N GLN A 14 -61.81 -30.27 -34.39
CA GLN A 14 -62.67 -29.10 -34.56
C GLN A 14 -64.02 -29.48 -35.21
N GLU A 15 -63.97 -30.27 -36.28
CA GLU A 15 -65.14 -30.69 -37.10
C GLU A 15 -66.03 -31.77 -36.43
N LEU A 16 -65.51 -32.49 -35.43
CA LEU A 16 -66.27 -33.54 -34.74
C LEU A 16 -67.56 -33.01 -34.06
N PRO A 17 -68.73 -33.63 -34.28
CA PRO A 17 -69.96 -33.29 -33.57
C PRO A 17 -69.82 -33.41 -32.05
N ARG A 18 -70.53 -32.56 -31.29
CA ARG A 18 -70.45 -32.48 -29.82
C ARG A 18 -70.57 -33.82 -29.09
N LYS A 19 -71.52 -34.67 -29.51
CA LYS A 19 -71.71 -36.01 -28.91
C LYS A 19 -70.54 -36.96 -29.21
N GLN A 20 -69.91 -36.84 -30.38
CA GLN A 20 -68.76 -37.67 -30.73
C GLN A 20 -67.49 -37.23 -29.99
N LYS A 21 -67.32 -35.93 -29.72
CA LYS A 21 -66.27 -35.40 -28.83
C LYS A 21 -66.37 -36.00 -27.43
N GLN A 22 -67.58 -36.02 -26.86
CA GLN A 22 -67.83 -36.62 -25.53
C GLN A 22 -67.48 -38.10 -25.49
N VAL A 23 -67.97 -38.88 -26.46
CA VAL A 23 -67.68 -40.32 -26.54
C VAL A 23 -66.18 -40.59 -26.73
N LEU A 24 -65.48 -39.74 -27.49
CA LEU A 24 -64.04 -39.83 -27.64
C LEU A 24 -63.34 -39.64 -26.29
N TRP A 25 -63.67 -38.58 -25.56
CA TRP A 25 -63.05 -38.29 -24.27
C TRP A 25 -63.34 -39.38 -23.23
N GLU A 26 -64.57 -39.90 -23.15
CA GLU A 26 -64.91 -41.05 -22.28
C GLU A 26 -64.07 -42.28 -22.60
N ARG A 27 -63.86 -42.58 -23.89
CA ARG A 27 -63.02 -43.70 -24.33
C ARG A 27 -61.54 -43.47 -24.02
N LEU A 28 -61.05 -42.23 -24.14
CA LEU A 28 -59.67 -41.88 -23.77
C LEU A 28 -59.43 -42.03 -22.27
N THR A 29 -60.36 -41.54 -21.44
CA THR A 29 -60.29 -41.70 -19.98
C THR A 29 -60.29 -43.16 -19.58
N LYS A 30 -61.18 -43.96 -20.20
CA LYS A 30 -61.23 -45.41 -19.98
C LYS A 30 -59.91 -46.09 -20.39
N LEU A 31 -59.38 -45.78 -21.58
CA LEU A 31 -58.11 -46.33 -22.07
C LEU A 31 -56.94 -45.97 -21.13
N LEU A 32 -56.86 -44.72 -20.69
CA LEU A 32 -55.83 -44.27 -19.76
C LEU A 32 -55.93 -44.97 -18.42
N THR A 33 -57.15 -45.14 -17.91
CA THR A 33 -57.40 -45.84 -16.63
C THR A 33 -57.05 -47.33 -16.73
N GLU A 34 -57.47 -48.02 -17.79
CA GLU A 34 -57.14 -49.43 -18.03
C GLU A 34 -55.62 -49.62 -18.13
N THR A 35 -54.93 -48.73 -18.85
CA THR A 35 -53.46 -48.77 -18.98
C THR A 35 -52.76 -48.61 -17.63
N LEU A 36 -53.24 -47.71 -16.76
CA LEU A 36 -52.68 -47.51 -15.41
C LEU A 36 -53.00 -48.64 -14.44
N MET A 37 -54.11 -49.35 -14.63
CA MET A 37 -54.46 -50.53 -13.84
C MET A 37 -53.61 -51.75 -14.25
N GLU A 38 -53.30 -51.89 -15.54
CA GLU A 38 -52.40 -52.93 -16.05
C GLU A 38 -50.94 -52.68 -15.63
N ASN A 39 -50.54 -51.41 -15.50
CA ASN A 39 -49.20 -51.00 -15.09
C ASN A 39 -49.23 -49.88 -14.03
N PRO A 40 -49.39 -50.23 -12.73
CA PRO A 40 -49.53 -49.28 -11.64
C PRO A 40 -48.31 -48.38 -11.45
N VAL A 41 -48.56 -47.13 -11.09
CA VAL A 41 -47.57 -46.05 -10.95
C VAL A 41 -46.45 -46.41 -9.94
N GLU A 42 -46.77 -47.18 -8.89
CA GLU A 42 -45.82 -47.61 -7.86
C GLU A 42 -44.73 -48.56 -8.40
N THR A 43 -44.96 -49.18 -9.55
CA THR A 43 -44.00 -50.10 -10.19
C THR A 43 -42.93 -49.37 -11.00
N TRP A 44 -43.14 -48.10 -11.34
CA TRP A 44 -42.26 -47.31 -12.23
C TRP A 44 -40.94 -46.88 -11.57
N GLN A 45 -40.91 -46.72 -10.23
CA GLN A 45 -39.73 -46.27 -9.48
C GLN A 45 -38.85 -47.39 -8.91
N ARG A 46 -39.29 -48.66 -8.93
CA ARG A 46 -38.53 -49.79 -8.35
C ARG A 46 -37.29 -50.23 -9.17
N ILE A 47 -37.03 -49.61 -10.31
CA ILE A 47 -36.04 -50.09 -11.30
C ILE A 47 -34.67 -49.39 -11.18
N GLU A 48 -34.55 -48.26 -10.48
CA GLU A 48 -33.29 -47.46 -10.48
C GLU A 48 -32.32 -47.73 -9.31
N ASN A 49 -32.69 -48.51 -8.28
CA ASN A 49 -31.86 -48.65 -7.07
C ASN A 49 -30.91 -49.87 -7.03
N ASN A 50 -30.75 -50.63 -8.12
CA ASN A 50 -29.71 -51.66 -8.22
C ASN A 50 -28.63 -51.21 -9.20
N GLY A 51 -27.42 -50.99 -8.68
CA GLY A 51 -26.31 -50.39 -9.42
C GLY A 51 -25.83 -51.16 -10.65
N ASP A 52 -25.34 -50.38 -11.63
CA ASP A 52 -24.32 -50.71 -12.65
C ASP A 52 -24.52 -51.95 -13.54
N MET A 53 -25.75 -52.36 -13.80
CA MET A 53 -26.08 -53.20 -14.96
C MET A 53 -27.21 -52.53 -15.73
N GLU A 54 -27.01 -52.24 -17.03
CA GLU A 54 -28.08 -51.80 -17.93
C GLU A 54 -29.17 -52.87 -17.99
N VAL A 55 -30.20 -52.73 -17.15
CA VAL A 55 -31.40 -53.56 -17.21
C VAL A 55 -32.30 -52.97 -18.28
N GLU A 56 -32.55 -53.75 -19.34
CA GLU A 56 -33.52 -53.43 -20.39
C GLU A 56 -34.85 -52.99 -19.76
N ILE A 57 -35.28 -51.76 -20.09
CA ILE A 57 -36.62 -51.24 -19.78
C ILE A 57 -37.64 -52.27 -20.28
N VAL A 58 -38.44 -52.81 -19.35
CA VAL A 58 -39.47 -53.81 -19.62
C VAL A 58 -40.36 -53.35 -20.79
N PRO A 59 -40.60 -54.17 -21.84
CA PRO A 59 -41.39 -53.80 -23.02
C PRO A 59 -42.78 -53.23 -22.71
N GLU A 60 -43.39 -53.71 -21.62
CA GLU A 60 -44.72 -53.31 -21.13
C GLU A 60 -44.77 -51.83 -20.69
N MET A 61 -43.67 -51.30 -20.13
CA MET A 61 -43.56 -49.91 -19.72
C MET A 61 -43.47 -48.97 -20.93
N LYS A 62 -42.70 -49.36 -21.96
CA LYS A 62 -42.61 -48.59 -23.22
C LYS A 62 -43.97 -48.51 -23.93
N GLN A 63 -44.73 -49.60 -23.91
CA GLN A 63 -46.07 -49.62 -24.50
C GLN A 63 -47.04 -48.73 -23.70
N SER A 64 -47.00 -48.80 -22.37
CA SER A 64 -47.82 -47.95 -21.48
C SER A 64 -47.54 -46.47 -21.70
N VAL A 65 -46.26 -46.08 -21.77
CA VAL A 65 -45.83 -44.69 -22.05
C VAL A 65 -46.28 -44.24 -23.44
N ALA A 66 -46.16 -45.09 -24.46
CA ALA A 66 -46.62 -44.75 -25.81
C ALA A 66 -48.14 -44.50 -25.88
N VAL A 67 -48.94 -45.29 -25.15
CA VAL A 67 -50.39 -45.07 -25.02
C VAL A 67 -50.66 -43.73 -24.31
N MET A 68 -49.98 -43.45 -23.20
CA MET A 68 -50.12 -42.17 -22.49
C MET A 68 -49.72 -40.97 -23.36
N GLN A 69 -48.65 -41.09 -24.16
CA GLN A 69 -48.25 -40.06 -25.12
C GLN A 69 -49.33 -39.83 -26.19
N GLY A 70 -49.91 -40.92 -26.74
CA GLY A 70 -51.01 -40.85 -27.69
C GLY A 70 -52.26 -40.17 -27.10
N VAL A 71 -52.65 -40.57 -25.88
CA VAL A 71 -53.76 -39.94 -25.15
C VAL A 71 -53.47 -38.45 -24.92
N THR A 72 -52.27 -38.10 -24.45
CA THR A 72 -51.87 -36.72 -24.20
C THR A 72 -51.91 -35.89 -25.48
N ALA A 73 -51.47 -36.42 -26.63
CA ALA A 73 -51.54 -35.72 -27.91
C ALA A 73 -53.00 -35.41 -28.34
N VAL A 74 -53.92 -36.36 -28.14
CA VAL A 74 -55.36 -36.13 -28.41
C VAL A 74 -55.97 -35.14 -27.42
N VAL A 75 -55.54 -35.15 -26.16
CA VAL A 75 -55.94 -34.16 -25.15
C VAL A 75 -55.48 -32.75 -25.56
N ILE A 76 -54.20 -32.58 -25.93
CA ILE A 76 -53.65 -31.29 -26.42
C ILE A 76 -54.50 -30.74 -27.56
N ALA A 77 -54.77 -31.57 -28.58
CA ALA A 77 -55.57 -31.18 -29.74
C ALA A 77 -57.05 -30.94 -29.40
N SER A 78 -57.55 -31.49 -28.29
CA SER A 78 -58.93 -31.31 -27.83
C SER A 78 -59.16 -29.95 -27.14
N ILE A 79 -58.16 -29.39 -26.45
CA ILE A 79 -58.32 -28.15 -25.65
C ILE A 79 -58.83 -26.96 -26.49
N PRO A 80 -58.29 -26.67 -27.69
CA PRO A 80 -58.82 -25.59 -28.53
C PRO A 80 -60.28 -25.78 -28.94
N ALA A 81 -60.70 -27.03 -29.10
CA ALA A 81 -62.04 -27.43 -29.55
C ALA A 81 -63.10 -27.45 -28.43
N VAL A 82 -62.72 -27.16 -27.17
CA VAL A 82 -63.66 -26.98 -26.05
C VAL A 82 -64.33 -25.60 -26.14
N ASP A 83 -65.67 -25.61 -26.15
CA ASP A 83 -66.54 -24.42 -26.07
C ASP A 83 -67.55 -24.55 -24.91
N GLU A 84 -68.24 -23.46 -24.56
CA GLU A 84 -69.19 -23.40 -23.42
C GLU A 84 -70.35 -24.41 -23.52
N ALA A 85 -70.67 -24.91 -24.71
CA ALA A 85 -71.82 -25.77 -24.96
C ALA A 85 -71.49 -27.27 -24.96
N VAL A 86 -70.21 -27.66 -24.84
CA VAL A 86 -69.79 -29.07 -24.80
C VAL A 86 -69.46 -29.49 -23.36
N ASN A 87 -70.12 -30.53 -22.85
CA ASN A 87 -69.75 -31.15 -21.58
C ASN A 87 -68.38 -31.86 -21.71
N TYR A 88 -67.35 -31.32 -21.06
CA TYR A 88 -65.97 -31.81 -21.10
C TYR A 88 -65.53 -32.51 -19.81
N LYS A 89 -66.45 -32.94 -18.93
CA LYS A 89 -66.12 -33.60 -17.65
C LYS A 89 -65.20 -34.83 -17.82
N ALA A 90 -65.46 -35.67 -18.81
CA ALA A 90 -64.59 -36.82 -19.10
C ALA A 90 -63.17 -36.40 -19.52
N LEU A 91 -63.04 -35.30 -20.27
CA LEU A 91 -61.74 -34.73 -20.64
C LEU A 91 -61.02 -34.15 -19.41
N LEU A 92 -61.75 -33.46 -18.53
CA LEU A 92 -61.20 -32.96 -17.26
C LEU A 92 -60.67 -34.10 -16.38
N GLU A 93 -61.43 -35.19 -16.24
CA GLU A 93 -61.00 -36.38 -15.51
C GLU A 93 -59.74 -36.99 -16.12
N CYS A 94 -59.69 -37.11 -17.46
CA CYS A 94 -58.49 -37.56 -18.18
C CYS A 94 -57.27 -36.69 -17.85
N VAL A 95 -57.43 -35.37 -17.86
CA VAL A 95 -56.35 -34.40 -17.57
C VAL A 95 -55.91 -34.49 -16.10
N PHE A 96 -56.82 -34.70 -15.16
CA PHE A 96 -56.47 -34.93 -13.76
C PHE A 96 -55.69 -36.22 -13.54
N ILE A 97 -56.06 -37.30 -14.24
CA ILE A 97 -55.29 -38.54 -14.22
C ILE A 97 -53.87 -38.29 -14.78
N LEU A 98 -53.76 -37.60 -15.91
CA LEU A 98 -52.45 -37.23 -16.50
C LEU A 98 -51.61 -36.34 -15.56
N ASN A 99 -52.24 -35.39 -14.86
CA ASN A 99 -51.55 -34.57 -13.87
C ASN A 99 -51.13 -35.37 -12.62
N GLY A 100 -51.94 -36.33 -12.20
CA GLY A 100 -51.67 -37.20 -11.05
C GLY A 100 -50.48 -38.14 -11.26
N ILE A 101 -50.24 -38.60 -12.50
CA ILE A 101 -49.08 -39.44 -12.83
C ILE A 101 -47.79 -38.63 -13.00
N LEU A 102 -47.88 -37.32 -13.24
CA LEU A 102 -46.75 -36.47 -13.58
C LEU A 102 -45.60 -36.51 -12.55
N PRO A 103 -45.85 -36.47 -11.22
CA PRO A 103 -44.78 -36.56 -10.22
C PRO A 103 -44.09 -37.94 -10.15
N ALA A 104 -44.72 -38.98 -10.68
CA ALA A 104 -44.25 -40.35 -10.58
C ALA A 104 -43.59 -40.88 -11.87
N LEU A 105 -43.63 -40.11 -12.96
CA LEU A 105 -42.98 -40.46 -14.22
C LEU A 105 -41.43 -40.45 -14.08
N PRO A 106 -40.72 -41.48 -14.59
CA PRO A 106 -39.25 -41.52 -14.57
C PRO A 106 -38.59 -40.36 -15.32
N ASP A 107 -37.37 -40.01 -14.92
CA ASP A 107 -36.57 -38.94 -15.55
C ASP A 107 -36.19 -39.21 -17.02
N SER A 108 -36.24 -40.49 -17.44
CA SER A 108 -36.03 -40.91 -18.83
C SER A 108 -37.13 -40.45 -19.78
N GLU A 109 -38.36 -40.26 -19.29
CA GLU A 109 -39.55 -39.96 -20.12
C GLU A 109 -39.82 -38.47 -20.31
N LYS A 110 -38.79 -37.74 -20.75
CA LYS A 110 -38.83 -36.28 -20.93
C LYS A 110 -39.90 -35.79 -21.91
N ILE A 111 -40.24 -36.60 -22.91
CA ILE A 111 -41.25 -36.26 -23.94
C ILE A 111 -42.64 -36.22 -23.31
N LEU A 112 -43.00 -37.25 -22.55
CA LEU A 112 -44.30 -37.32 -21.88
C LEU A 112 -44.43 -36.26 -20.78
N HIS A 113 -43.37 -36.07 -19.99
CA HIS A 113 -43.27 -34.95 -19.02
C HIS A 113 -43.57 -33.60 -19.69
N GLY A 114 -42.92 -33.31 -20.82
CA GLY A 114 -43.12 -32.08 -21.57
C GLY A 114 -44.54 -31.94 -22.14
N ALA A 115 -45.12 -33.02 -22.65
CA ALA A 115 -46.46 -33.03 -23.22
C ALA A 115 -47.55 -32.78 -22.15
N ILE A 116 -47.45 -33.42 -20.99
CA ILE A 116 -48.40 -33.20 -19.88
C ILE A 116 -48.27 -31.78 -19.32
N GLN A 117 -47.03 -31.26 -19.17
CA GLN A 117 -46.83 -29.86 -18.78
C GLN A 117 -47.50 -28.90 -19.77
N HIS A 118 -47.39 -29.18 -21.08
CA HIS A 118 -48.04 -28.37 -22.10
C HIS A 118 -49.58 -28.43 -22.02
N VAL A 119 -50.16 -29.59 -21.71
CA VAL A 119 -51.60 -29.71 -21.40
C VAL A 119 -51.98 -28.78 -20.25
N CYS A 120 -51.24 -28.80 -19.14
CA CYS A 120 -51.50 -27.93 -18.00
C CYS A 120 -51.38 -26.43 -18.36
N GLU A 121 -50.42 -26.04 -19.19
CA GLU A 121 -50.26 -24.67 -19.69
C GLU A 121 -51.48 -24.23 -20.52
N MET A 122 -51.85 -25.03 -21.52
CA MET A 122 -53.00 -24.73 -22.37
C MET A 122 -54.31 -24.71 -21.59
N TRP A 123 -54.47 -25.59 -20.60
CA TRP A 123 -55.65 -25.62 -19.73
C TRP A 123 -55.77 -24.35 -18.90
N TRP A 124 -54.65 -23.87 -18.38
CA TRP A 124 -54.58 -22.61 -17.64
C TRP A 124 -54.92 -21.41 -18.53
N GLU A 125 -54.29 -21.31 -19.71
CA GLU A 125 -54.50 -20.21 -20.66
C GLU A 125 -55.95 -20.13 -21.16
N LYS A 126 -56.59 -21.29 -21.38
CA LYS A 126 -58.00 -21.37 -21.80
C LYS A 126 -58.97 -21.04 -20.67
N GLY A 127 -58.54 -21.12 -19.41
CA GLY A 127 -59.37 -20.75 -18.25
C GLY A 127 -60.46 -21.77 -17.89
N LEU A 128 -60.23 -23.06 -18.18
CA LEU A 128 -61.19 -24.15 -17.98
C LEU A 128 -61.39 -24.54 -16.50
N GLU A 129 -62.44 -25.32 -16.19
CA GLU A 129 -62.70 -25.85 -14.85
C GLU A 129 -61.51 -26.66 -14.33
N GLY A 130 -61.18 -26.55 -13.04
CA GLY A 130 -60.08 -27.28 -12.40
C GLY A 130 -58.68 -26.72 -12.71
N LYS A 131 -58.57 -25.58 -13.41
CA LYS A 131 -57.28 -24.95 -13.75
C LYS A 131 -56.41 -24.66 -12.53
N GLU A 132 -56.99 -24.39 -11.36
CA GLU A 132 -56.26 -24.07 -10.15
C GLU A 132 -55.37 -25.24 -9.72
N GLN A 133 -55.89 -26.46 -9.74
CA GLN A 133 -55.15 -27.66 -9.36
C GLN A 133 -54.03 -27.98 -10.35
N LEU A 134 -54.34 -27.94 -11.65
CA LEU A 134 -53.36 -28.17 -12.72
C LEU A 134 -52.27 -27.11 -12.75
N GLY A 135 -52.68 -25.85 -12.54
CA GLY A 135 -51.79 -24.72 -12.40
C GLY A 135 -50.84 -24.91 -11.24
N LYS A 136 -51.32 -25.28 -10.04
CA LYS A 136 -50.48 -25.49 -8.85
C LYS A 136 -49.37 -26.50 -9.11
N THR A 137 -49.70 -27.67 -9.66
CA THR A 137 -48.72 -28.70 -9.99
C THR A 137 -47.68 -28.19 -10.98
N LEU A 138 -48.12 -27.56 -12.07
CA LEU A 138 -47.22 -27.02 -13.08
C LEU A 138 -46.33 -25.89 -12.54
N PHE A 139 -46.87 -25.02 -11.69
CA PHE A 139 -46.14 -23.89 -11.09
C PHE A 139 -44.97 -24.41 -10.24
N ILE A 140 -45.18 -25.42 -9.40
CA ILE A 140 -44.11 -26.03 -8.59
C ILE A 140 -43.01 -26.61 -9.49
N ILE A 141 -43.40 -27.32 -10.56
CA ILE A 141 -42.45 -27.92 -11.51
C ILE A 141 -41.60 -26.84 -12.19
N LEU A 142 -42.23 -25.78 -12.72
CA LEU A 142 -41.52 -24.68 -13.38
C LEU A 142 -40.64 -23.91 -12.40
N LEU A 143 -41.09 -23.73 -11.16
CA LEU A 143 -40.32 -23.08 -10.12
C LEU A 143 -39.04 -23.88 -9.79
N ARG A 144 -39.15 -25.20 -9.55
CA ARG A 144 -37.98 -26.08 -9.38
C ARG A 144 -37.05 -26.04 -10.59
N LYS A 145 -37.62 -26.11 -11.80
CA LYS A 145 -36.85 -26.07 -13.05
C LYS A 145 -36.08 -24.76 -13.22
N SER A 146 -36.69 -23.62 -12.88
CA SER A 146 -36.06 -22.29 -12.97
C SER A 146 -34.85 -22.11 -12.06
N LEU A 147 -34.77 -22.88 -10.97
CA LEU A 147 -33.68 -22.85 -9.99
C LEU A 147 -32.54 -23.82 -10.31
N ASN A 148 -32.75 -24.74 -11.26
CA ASN A 148 -31.72 -25.70 -11.67
C ASN A 148 -30.49 -25.00 -12.28
N LYS A 149 -29.30 -25.58 -12.09
CA LYS A 149 -28.05 -25.14 -12.75
C LYS A 149 -28.22 -25.03 -14.27
N ALA A 150 -28.98 -25.93 -14.90
CA ALA A 150 -29.27 -25.92 -16.33
C ALA A 150 -30.37 -24.93 -16.77
N ALA A 151 -31.03 -24.22 -15.84
CA ALA A 151 -32.14 -23.32 -16.16
C ALA A 151 -31.74 -22.23 -17.16
N THR A 152 -32.62 -21.96 -18.12
CA THR A 152 -32.45 -20.93 -19.15
C THR A 152 -33.34 -19.72 -18.88
N GLY A 153 -33.11 -18.62 -19.60
CA GLY A 153 -33.99 -17.45 -19.53
C GLY A 153 -35.43 -17.76 -19.97
N ALA A 154 -35.64 -18.77 -20.83
CA ALA A 154 -36.97 -19.19 -21.27
C ALA A 154 -37.79 -19.83 -20.15
N ASP A 155 -37.13 -20.58 -19.25
CA ASP A 155 -37.80 -21.20 -18.09
C ASP A 155 -38.34 -20.12 -17.13
N ILE A 156 -37.61 -19.02 -16.96
CA ILE A 156 -38.06 -17.86 -16.15
C ILE A 156 -39.24 -17.15 -16.81
N ILE A 157 -39.26 -17.04 -18.14
CA ILE A 157 -40.38 -16.45 -18.89
C ILE A 157 -41.64 -17.30 -18.73
N ARG A 158 -41.53 -18.63 -18.86
CA ARG A 158 -42.66 -19.56 -18.63
C ARG A 158 -43.20 -19.45 -17.21
N LEU A 159 -42.32 -19.40 -16.21
CA LEU A 159 -42.71 -19.19 -14.82
C LEU A 159 -43.45 -17.85 -14.63
N TRP A 160 -42.95 -16.77 -15.25
CA TRP A 160 -43.62 -15.47 -15.23
C TRP A 160 -45.00 -15.53 -15.87
N ASN A 161 -45.21 -16.25 -16.98
CA ASN A 161 -46.53 -16.35 -17.60
C ASN A 161 -47.57 -17.03 -16.68
N LEU A 162 -47.12 -17.91 -15.78
CA LEU A 162 -47.95 -18.62 -14.79
C LEU A 162 -47.95 -17.98 -13.39
N HIS A 163 -47.42 -16.77 -13.22
CA HIS A 163 -47.27 -16.15 -11.89
C HIS A 163 -48.60 -16.01 -11.11
N GLN A 164 -49.73 -15.81 -11.80
CA GLN A 164 -51.04 -15.64 -11.16
C GLN A 164 -51.51 -16.90 -10.40
N THR A 165 -51.01 -18.08 -10.78
CA THR A 165 -51.27 -19.34 -10.08
C THR A 165 -50.86 -19.29 -8.61
N LEU A 166 -49.87 -18.45 -8.26
CA LEU A 166 -49.47 -18.26 -6.87
C LEU A 166 -50.64 -17.86 -5.96
N LEU A 167 -51.61 -17.10 -6.48
CA LEU A 167 -52.78 -16.65 -5.73
C LEU A 167 -53.74 -17.79 -5.37
N CYS A 168 -53.60 -18.97 -5.99
CA CYS A 168 -54.38 -20.15 -5.65
C CYS A 168 -53.83 -20.91 -4.44
N PHE A 169 -52.61 -20.62 -4.00
CA PHE A 169 -51.99 -21.23 -2.82
C PHE A 169 -52.42 -20.49 -1.54
N ASP A 170 -52.91 -21.25 -0.56
CA ASP A 170 -53.14 -20.71 0.78
C ASP A 170 -51.80 -20.56 1.50
N TYR A 171 -51.53 -19.36 2.01
CA TYR A 171 -50.26 -19.07 2.68
C TYR A 171 -50.10 -19.87 3.97
N ASP A 172 -51.18 -20.12 4.73
CA ASP A 172 -51.09 -20.77 6.04
C ASP A 172 -51.11 -22.30 5.96
N SER A 173 -51.26 -22.88 4.77
CA SER A 173 -51.25 -24.34 4.58
C SER A 173 -49.82 -24.92 4.62
N GLU A 174 -49.70 -26.15 5.13
CA GLU A 174 -48.43 -26.89 5.13
C GLU A 174 -47.95 -27.23 3.71
N GLU A 175 -48.88 -27.45 2.78
CA GLU A 175 -48.60 -27.72 1.37
C GLU A 175 -47.83 -26.57 0.69
N SER A 176 -47.99 -25.34 1.19
CA SER A 176 -47.32 -24.16 0.67
C SER A 176 -45.91 -23.96 1.23
N ASN A 177 -45.46 -24.75 2.19
CA ASN A 177 -44.12 -24.59 2.78
C ASN A 177 -43.01 -24.81 1.73
N GLU A 178 -43.14 -25.85 0.90
CA GLU A 178 -42.20 -26.06 -0.20
C GLU A 178 -42.18 -24.87 -1.16
N VAL A 179 -43.36 -24.34 -1.50
CA VAL A 179 -43.49 -23.20 -2.41
C VAL A 179 -42.80 -21.97 -1.83
N LYS A 180 -42.99 -21.68 -0.53
CA LYS A 180 -42.30 -20.58 0.16
C LYS A 180 -40.78 -20.71 0.03
N ASP A 181 -40.23 -21.90 0.30
CA ASP A 181 -38.78 -22.14 0.23
C ASP A 181 -38.23 -21.94 -1.19
N LEU A 182 -38.91 -22.48 -2.20
CA LEU A 182 -38.52 -22.32 -3.60
C LEU A 182 -38.62 -20.86 -4.06
N LEU A 183 -39.65 -20.12 -3.64
CA LEU A 183 -39.80 -18.70 -3.94
C LEU A 183 -38.68 -17.87 -3.30
N LEU A 184 -38.26 -18.18 -2.07
CA LEU A 184 -37.13 -17.51 -1.42
C LEU A 184 -35.80 -17.82 -2.13
N GLN A 185 -35.60 -19.05 -2.62
CA GLN A 185 -34.43 -19.40 -3.44
C GLN A 185 -34.35 -18.59 -4.74
N CYS A 186 -35.48 -18.12 -5.29
CA CYS A 186 -35.48 -17.23 -6.46
C CYS A 186 -34.77 -15.90 -6.17
N PHE A 187 -34.86 -15.37 -4.94
CA PHE A 187 -34.11 -14.18 -4.51
C PHE A 187 -32.62 -14.44 -4.29
N MET A 188 -32.19 -15.71 -4.23
CA MET A 188 -30.78 -16.12 -4.18
C MET A 188 -30.20 -16.32 -5.60
N SER A 189 -31.07 -16.44 -6.61
CA SER A 189 -30.70 -16.78 -7.98
C SER A 189 -30.29 -15.56 -8.81
N VAL A 190 -29.01 -15.49 -9.17
CA VAL A 190 -28.47 -14.44 -10.07
C VAL A 190 -29.21 -14.42 -11.41
N LYS A 191 -29.67 -15.58 -11.91
CA LYS A 191 -30.42 -15.68 -13.17
C LYS A 191 -31.76 -14.93 -13.08
N HIS A 192 -32.50 -15.12 -12.00
CA HIS A 192 -33.77 -14.42 -11.74
C HIS A 192 -33.57 -12.92 -11.60
N ILE A 193 -32.55 -12.49 -10.85
CA ILE A 193 -32.31 -11.06 -10.61
C ILE A 193 -31.86 -10.34 -11.89
N LYS A 194 -31.04 -10.98 -12.74
CA LYS A 194 -30.54 -10.37 -13.99
C LYS A 194 -31.59 -10.33 -15.11
N LYS A 195 -32.51 -11.29 -15.18
CA LYS A 195 -33.53 -11.36 -16.22
C LYS A 195 -34.70 -10.41 -15.90
N GLU A 196 -35.20 -9.69 -16.91
CA GLU A 196 -36.28 -8.71 -16.74
C GLU A 196 -37.59 -9.35 -16.24
N GLU A 197 -37.99 -10.47 -16.82
CA GLU A 197 -39.17 -11.23 -16.40
C GLU A 197 -38.99 -11.82 -15.00
N GLY A 198 -37.75 -12.19 -14.64
CA GLY A 198 -37.40 -12.61 -13.28
C GLY A 198 -37.58 -11.46 -12.28
N ARG A 199 -37.12 -10.24 -12.58
CA ARG A 199 -37.37 -9.06 -11.72
C ARG A 199 -38.85 -8.76 -11.57
N ARG A 200 -39.63 -8.87 -12.66
CA ARG A 200 -41.10 -8.72 -12.60
C ARG A 200 -41.74 -9.75 -11.68
N PHE A 201 -41.32 -11.01 -11.80
CA PHE A 201 -41.77 -12.10 -10.93
C PHE A 201 -41.43 -11.83 -9.46
N LEU A 202 -40.16 -11.56 -9.15
CA LEU A 202 -39.71 -11.26 -7.78
C LEU A 202 -40.45 -10.05 -7.18
N SER A 203 -40.72 -9.02 -7.98
CA SER A 203 -41.48 -7.84 -7.51
C SER A 203 -42.94 -8.18 -7.21
N PHE A 204 -43.54 -9.12 -7.95
CA PHE A 204 -44.91 -9.58 -7.73
C PHE A 204 -45.03 -10.38 -6.42
N LEU A 205 -43.99 -11.10 -5.99
CA LEU A 205 -44.04 -11.89 -4.75
C LEU A 205 -44.30 -11.05 -3.49
N PHE A 206 -44.01 -9.75 -3.52
CA PHE A 206 -44.32 -8.82 -2.44
C PHE A 206 -45.83 -8.58 -2.25
N SER A 207 -46.68 -8.92 -3.23
CA SER A 207 -48.13 -8.77 -3.11
C SER A 207 -48.86 -10.05 -2.68
N TRP A 208 -48.14 -11.13 -2.34
CA TRP A 208 -48.77 -12.41 -2.00
C TRP A 208 -49.22 -12.49 -0.54
N ASN A 209 -48.32 -12.21 0.41
CA ASN A 209 -48.64 -12.20 1.83
C ASN A 209 -47.70 -11.26 2.62
N VAL A 210 -48.25 -10.56 3.60
CA VAL A 210 -47.54 -9.55 4.41
C VAL A 210 -46.38 -10.16 5.23
N ASN A 211 -46.56 -11.37 5.77
CA ASN A 211 -45.48 -12.08 6.49
C ASN A 211 -44.40 -12.58 5.52
N PHE A 212 -44.78 -12.91 4.28
CA PHE A 212 -43.82 -13.31 3.26
C PHE A 212 -42.87 -12.18 2.86
N ILE A 213 -43.32 -10.91 2.86
CA ILE A 213 -42.44 -9.75 2.64
C ILE A 213 -41.26 -9.75 3.63
N LYS A 214 -41.52 -10.03 4.91
CA LYS A 214 -40.48 -10.10 5.94
C LYS A 214 -39.48 -11.21 5.66
N MET A 215 -39.96 -12.38 5.21
CA MET A 215 -39.10 -13.51 4.81
C MET A 215 -38.25 -13.16 3.57
N ILE A 216 -38.84 -12.53 2.56
CA ILE A 216 -38.11 -12.04 1.37
C ILE A 216 -36.99 -11.10 1.80
N HIS A 217 -37.32 -10.11 2.65
CA HIS A 217 -36.35 -9.12 3.10
C HIS A 217 -35.20 -9.74 3.91
N GLY A 218 -35.52 -10.66 4.83
CA GLY A 218 -34.52 -11.43 5.57
C GLY A 218 -33.60 -12.24 4.65
N THR A 219 -34.16 -12.92 3.64
CA THR A 219 -33.40 -13.67 2.63
C THR A 219 -32.47 -12.75 1.84
N VAL A 220 -32.97 -11.63 1.33
CA VAL A 220 -32.13 -10.67 0.59
C VAL A 220 -30.98 -10.17 1.47
N LYS A 221 -31.26 -9.77 2.73
CA LYS A 221 -30.22 -9.31 3.66
C LYS A 221 -29.12 -10.34 3.88
N ASN A 222 -29.50 -11.60 4.10
CA ASN A 222 -28.53 -12.69 4.30
C ASN A 222 -27.67 -12.94 3.04
N GLN A 223 -28.22 -12.70 1.85
CA GLN A 223 -27.51 -12.89 0.59
C GLN A 223 -26.69 -11.68 0.14
N LEU A 224 -26.96 -10.47 0.66
CA LEU A 224 -26.29 -9.25 0.21
C LEU A 224 -24.77 -9.36 0.25
N GLN A 225 -24.18 -10.04 1.23
CA GLN A 225 -22.73 -10.21 1.33
C GLN A 225 -22.13 -10.98 0.15
N PHE A 226 -22.88 -11.93 -0.43
CA PHE A 226 -22.41 -12.79 -1.51
C PHE A 226 -22.66 -12.21 -2.91
N PHE A 227 -23.58 -11.25 -3.05
CA PHE A 227 -23.86 -10.65 -4.35
C PHE A 227 -22.77 -9.69 -4.82
N PRO A 228 -22.42 -9.68 -6.11
CA PRO A 228 -21.54 -8.66 -6.67
C PRO A 228 -22.27 -7.31 -6.70
N ARG A 229 -21.53 -6.20 -6.57
CA ARG A 229 -22.10 -4.85 -6.53
C ARG A 229 -22.96 -4.51 -7.77
N SER A 230 -22.58 -5.01 -8.94
CA SER A 230 -23.34 -4.82 -10.19
C SER A 230 -24.73 -5.45 -10.18
N LEU A 231 -24.99 -6.42 -9.30
CA LEU A 231 -26.31 -7.04 -9.17
C LEU A 231 -27.24 -6.24 -8.27
N VAL A 232 -26.69 -5.38 -7.40
CA VAL A 232 -27.44 -4.65 -6.37
C VAL A 232 -28.43 -3.67 -6.99
N GLU A 233 -28.09 -3.04 -8.10
CA GLU A 233 -29.00 -2.14 -8.83
C GLU A 233 -30.28 -2.87 -9.28
N ASN A 234 -30.17 -4.12 -9.76
CA ASN A 234 -31.31 -4.95 -10.14
C ASN A 234 -32.18 -5.34 -8.93
N ILE A 235 -31.56 -5.60 -7.78
CA ILE A 235 -32.29 -5.88 -6.52
C ILE A 235 -33.06 -4.61 -6.10
N SER A 236 -32.42 -3.45 -6.20
CA SER A 236 -33.03 -2.15 -5.88
C SER A 236 -34.27 -1.89 -6.74
N GLU A 237 -34.17 -2.22 -8.03
CA GLU A 237 -35.31 -2.14 -8.95
C GLU A 237 -36.47 -3.06 -8.54
N VAL A 238 -36.19 -4.28 -8.06
CA VAL A 238 -37.24 -5.20 -7.56
C VAL A 238 -38.02 -4.58 -6.40
N TYR A 239 -37.33 -4.04 -5.39
CA TYR A 239 -37.97 -3.36 -4.27
C TYR A 239 -38.79 -2.14 -4.73
N PHE A 240 -38.23 -1.34 -5.64
CA PHE A 240 -38.90 -0.15 -6.16
C PHE A 240 -40.16 -0.49 -6.97
N ARG A 241 -40.10 -1.54 -7.80
CA ARG A 241 -41.25 -2.04 -8.57
C ARG A 241 -42.33 -2.62 -7.65
N ALA A 242 -41.94 -3.33 -6.60
CA ALA A 242 -42.86 -3.82 -5.58
C ALA A 242 -43.56 -2.64 -4.88
N TRP A 243 -42.79 -1.65 -4.41
CA TRP A 243 -43.30 -0.44 -3.75
C TRP A 243 -44.35 0.30 -4.58
N LYS A 244 -44.13 0.42 -5.90
CA LYS A 244 -45.10 1.07 -6.80
C LYS A 244 -46.42 0.29 -6.95
N LYS A 245 -46.42 -1.03 -6.71
CA LYS A 245 -47.57 -1.91 -6.99
C LYS A 245 -48.42 -2.23 -5.77
N VAL A 246 -47.82 -2.29 -4.57
CA VAL A 246 -48.52 -2.66 -3.34
C VAL A 246 -49.24 -1.46 -2.72
N SER A 247 -50.29 -1.74 -1.93
CA SER A 247 -51.09 -0.72 -1.22
C SER A 247 -51.57 -1.24 0.13
N GLY A 248 -52.01 -0.35 1.02
CA GLY A 248 -52.51 -0.71 2.36
C GLY A 248 -51.41 -1.33 3.23
N GLU A 249 -51.75 -2.39 3.97
CA GLU A 249 -50.84 -3.06 4.92
C GLU A 249 -49.54 -3.58 4.25
N PHE A 250 -49.62 -4.03 2.99
CA PHE A 250 -48.45 -4.47 2.23
C PHE A 250 -47.44 -3.34 2.00
N LEU A 251 -47.93 -2.11 1.75
CA LEU A 251 -47.10 -0.93 1.55
C LEU A 251 -46.43 -0.53 2.87
N GLU A 252 -47.19 -0.52 3.97
CA GLU A 252 -46.66 -0.19 5.30
C GLU A 252 -45.50 -1.12 5.70
N ILE A 253 -45.66 -2.43 5.48
CA ILE A 253 -44.62 -3.41 5.80
C ILE A 253 -43.42 -3.32 4.85
N LEU A 254 -43.63 -3.01 3.58
CA LEU A 254 -42.51 -2.81 2.65
C LEU A 254 -41.72 -1.54 2.98
N GLU A 255 -42.41 -0.45 3.33
CA GLU A 255 -41.78 0.81 3.69
C GLU A 255 -41.06 0.73 5.05
N HIS A 256 -41.78 0.38 6.11
CA HIS A 256 -41.24 0.38 7.47
C HIS A 256 -40.45 -0.89 7.79
N GLY A 257 -40.85 -2.04 7.26
CA GLY A 257 -40.20 -3.33 7.51
C GLY A 257 -39.03 -3.65 6.58
N CYS A 258 -38.87 -2.93 5.45
CA CYS A 258 -37.78 -3.20 4.51
C CYS A 258 -36.97 -1.97 4.11
N ILE A 259 -37.62 -0.94 3.54
CA ILE A 259 -36.91 0.24 3.03
C ILE A 259 -36.27 1.02 4.19
N GLN A 260 -37.04 1.28 5.25
CA GLN A 260 -36.56 1.96 6.45
C GLN A 260 -35.51 1.12 7.21
N ASP A 261 -35.60 -0.22 7.16
CA ASP A 261 -34.55 -1.10 7.69
C ASP A 261 -33.23 -0.91 6.92
N PHE A 262 -33.27 -0.83 5.58
CA PHE A 262 -32.07 -0.50 4.80
C PHE A 262 -31.55 0.90 5.12
N MET A 263 -32.42 1.91 5.32
CA MET A 263 -32.01 3.25 5.76
C MET A 263 -31.30 3.20 7.12
N HIS A 264 -31.85 2.46 8.08
CA HIS A 264 -31.23 2.26 9.40
C HIS A 264 -29.84 1.63 9.27
N HIS A 265 -29.71 0.55 8.51
CA HIS A 265 -28.43 -0.13 8.28
C HIS A 265 -27.45 0.74 7.48
N GLY A 266 -27.92 1.54 6.52
CA GLY A 266 -27.10 2.48 5.76
C GLY A 266 -26.43 3.53 6.64
N ILE A 267 -27.03 3.85 7.80
CA ILE A 267 -26.48 4.77 8.79
C ILE A 267 -25.58 4.04 9.80
N HIS A 268 -26.02 2.90 10.33
CA HIS A 268 -25.42 2.29 11.52
C HIS A 268 -24.37 1.22 11.22
N LEU A 269 -24.31 0.69 9.99
CA LEU A 269 -23.28 -0.27 9.62
C LEU A 269 -21.89 0.39 9.59
N PRO A 270 -20.85 -0.26 10.14
CA PRO A 270 -19.47 0.16 9.96
C PRO A 270 -19.11 0.18 8.47
N ARG A 271 -18.30 1.16 8.05
CA ARG A 271 -17.83 1.29 6.65
C ARG A 271 -16.97 0.13 6.19
N SER A 272 -16.34 -0.58 7.12
CA SER A 272 -15.59 -1.81 6.87
C SER A 272 -16.48 -3.01 6.53
N SER A 273 -17.79 -2.92 6.75
CA SER A 273 -18.72 -3.99 6.43
C SER A 273 -18.82 -4.23 4.92
N SER A 274 -18.74 -5.50 4.50
CA SER A 274 -18.85 -5.92 3.09
C SER A 274 -20.21 -5.61 2.46
N VAL A 275 -21.22 -5.33 3.28
CA VAL A 275 -22.59 -5.00 2.84
C VAL A 275 -22.90 -3.50 2.89
N HIS A 276 -22.13 -2.67 3.62
CA HIS A 276 -22.44 -1.25 3.78
C HIS A 276 -22.53 -0.52 2.43
N CYS A 277 -21.57 -0.73 1.53
CA CYS A 277 -21.61 -0.10 0.20
C CYS A 277 -22.79 -0.59 -0.67
N LYS A 278 -23.24 -1.82 -0.46
CA LYS A 278 -24.38 -2.41 -1.20
C LYS A 278 -25.70 -1.83 -0.70
N VAL A 279 -25.87 -1.70 0.62
CA VAL A 279 -27.04 -1.03 1.21
C VAL A 279 -27.14 0.42 0.72
N ARG A 280 -26.01 1.15 0.68
CA ARG A 280 -25.97 2.50 0.10
C ARG A 280 -26.37 2.54 -1.37
N GLU A 281 -25.94 1.56 -2.17
CA GLU A 281 -26.34 1.47 -3.57
C GLU A 281 -27.86 1.26 -3.73
N ILE A 282 -28.47 0.44 -2.86
CA ILE A 282 -29.92 0.24 -2.83
C ILE A 282 -30.65 1.55 -2.59
N LEU A 283 -30.25 2.30 -1.57
CA LEU A 283 -30.89 3.58 -1.22
C LEU A 283 -30.69 4.64 -2.31
N SER A 284 -29.48 4.71 -2.89
CA SER A 284 -29.15 5.61 -4.01
C SER A 284 -30.09 5.41 -5.21
N TYR A 285 -30.59 4.19 -5.44
CA TYR A 285 -31.60 3.96 -6.47
C TYR A 285 -32.88 4.75 -6.19
N PHE A 286 -33.42 4.71 -4.96
CA PHE A 286 -34.60 5.46 -4.57
C PHE A 286 -34.38 6.98 -4.64
N HIS A 287 -33.23 7.47 -4.18
CA HIS A 287 -32.87 8.90 -4.28
C HIS A 287 -32.75 9.40 -5.72
N LYS A 288 -32.31 8.56 -6.65
CA LYS A 288 -32.29 8.91 -8.08
C LYS A 288 -33.70 8.96 -8.67
N GLN A 289 -34.58 8.04 -8.26
CA GLN A 289 -35.96 7.98 -8.74
C GLN A 289 -36.83 9.13 -8.21
N SER A 290 -36.50 9.73 -7.07
CA SER A 290 -37.29 10.82 -6.47
C SER A 290 -37.48 12.01 -7.40
N LYS A 291 -36.46 12.32 -8.19
CA LYS A 291 -36.47 13.43 -9.16
C LYS A 291 -37.35 13.21 -10.38
N VAL A 292 -37.77 11.97 -10.63
CA VAL A 292 -38.45 11.57 -11.88
C VAL A 292 -39.86 11.06 -11.61
N ARG A 293 -40.11 10.50 -10.42
CA ARG A 293 -41.38 9.84 -10.10
C ARG A 293 -42.07 10.47 -8.90
N GLN A 294 -43.34 10.79 -9.09
CA GLN A 294 -44.22 11.33 -8.05
C GLN A 294 -44.38 10.35 -6.88
N GLY A 295 -44.50 10.88 -5.66
CA GLY A 295 -44.74 10.13 -4.42
C GLY A 295 -43.47 9.56 -3.74
N VAL A 296 -42.34 9.50 -4.45
CA VAL A 296 -41.08 9.00 -3.87
C VAL A 296 -40.50 9.99 -2.85
N GLU A 297 -40.58 11.29 -3.11
CA GLU A 297 -40.10 12.34 -2.19
C GLU A 297 -40.87 12.32 -0.86
N GLU A 298 -42.20 12.21 -0.91
CA GLU A 298 -43.06 12.07 0.27
C GLU A 298 -42.67 10.85 1.11
N MET A 299 -42.51 9.69 0.46
CA MET A 299 -42.10 8.45 1.12
C MET A 299 -40.70 8.56 1.74
N LEU A 300 -39.72 9.15 1.04
CA LEU A 300 -38.39 9.38 1.59
C LEU A 300 -38.44 10.32 2.80
N CYS A 301 -39.21 11.40 2.73
CA CYS A 301 -39.40 12.34 3.84
C CYS A 301 -39.93 11.60 5.09
N ARG A 302 -41.04 10.85 4.93
CA ARG A 302 -41.67 10.08 6.01
C ARG A 302 -40.72 9.05 6.62
N LEU A 303 -40.00 8.29 5.80
CA LEU A 303 -39.14 7.21 6.30
C LEU A 303 -37.83 7.70 6.92
N TYR A 304 -37.29 8.84 6.48
CA TYR A 304 -36.11 9.43 7.10
C TYR A 304 -36.40 10.20 8.39
N GLN A 305 -37.60 10.76 8.54
CA GLN A 305 -37.97 11.62 9.66
C GLN A 305 -37.58 11.06 11.06
N PRO A 306 -37.84 9.78 11.41
CA PRO A 306 -37.49 9.28 12.74
C PRO A 306 -36.01 8.91 12.94
N ILE A 307 -35.21 8.81 11.87
CA ILE A 307 -33.85 8.24 11.92
C ILE A 307 -32.78 9.28 11.59
N LEU A 308 -32.91 9.96 10.45
CA LEU A 308 -31.83 10.74 9.85
C LEU A 308 -31.37 11.88 10.77
N TRP A 309 -32.31 12.70 11.24
CA TRP A 309 -32.02 13.89 12.05
C TRP A 309 -31.40 13.54 13.42
N ARG A 310 -31.83 12.42 14.02
CA ARG A 310 -31.23 11.91 15.26
C ARG A 310 -29.81 11.39 15.00
N SER A 311 -29.61 10.68 13.91
CA SER A 311 -28.31 10.09 13.56
C SER A 311 -27.27 11.14 13.17
N LEU A 312 -27.67 12.27 12.56
CA LEU A 312 -26.81 13.43 12.33
C LEU A 312 -26.28 14.05 13.65
N LYS A 313 -26.98 13.83 14.77
CA LYS A 313 -26.59 14.29 16.11
C LYS A 313 -26.09 13.15 17.03
N ALA A 314 -25.77 11.98 16.47
CA ALA A 314 -25.33 10.82 17.23
C ALA A 314 -23.96 11.03 17.92
N ARG A 315 -23.69 10.32 19.02
CA ARG A 315 -22.38 10.38 19.69
C ARG A 315 -21.24 9.81 18.83
N ASN A 316 -21.53 8.77 18.04
CA ASN A 316 -20.56 8.12 17.16
C ASN A 316 -20.35 8.93 15.87
N SER A 317 -19.10 9.28 15.55
CA SER A 317 -18.74 10.09 14.39
C SER A 317 -18.94 9.38 13.05
N GLU A 318 -18.77 8.06 12.99
CA GLU A 318 -19.02 7.27 11.79
C GLU A 318 -20.51 7.23 11.45
N VAL A 319 -21.37 7.09 12.46
CA VAL A 319 -22.83 7.18 12.32
C VAL A 319 -23.24 8.55 11.79
N ARG A 320 -22.72 9.65 12.37
CA ARG A 320 -22.98 11.01 11.85
C ARG A 320 -22.52 11.17 10.41
N SER A 321 -21.34 10.65 10.09
CA SER A 321 -20.77 10.72 8.74
C SER A 321 -21.57 9.89 7.72
N ASN A 322 -22.08 8.71 8.08
CA ASN A 322 -22.96 7.92 7.21
C ASN A 322 -24.33 8.57 7.02
N ALA A 323 -24.90 9.13 8.10
CA ALA A 323 -26.12 9.92 8.03
C ALA A 323 -25.94 11.15 7.12
N ALA A 324 -24.80 11.84 7.19
CA ALA A 324 -24.48 12.95 6.30
C ALA A 324 -24.47 12.53 4.82
N PHE A 325 -23.92 11.36 4.47
CA PHE A 325 -23.98 10.85 3.09
C PHE A 325 -25.41 10.65 2.61
N LEU A 326 -26.26 9.98 3.40
CA LEU A 326 -27.65 9.74 3.00
C LEU A 326 -28.47 11.03 2.97
N PHE A 327 -28.21 11.95 3.87
CA PHE A 327 -28.82 13.28 3.87
C PHE A 327 -28.51 14.02 2.57
N VAL A 328 -27.24 14.04 2.15
CA VAL A 328 -26.81 14.69 0.89
C VAL A 328 -27.43 14.01 -0.32
N ASP A 329 -27.45 12.67 -0.36
CA ASP A 329 -28.04 11.91 -1.47
C ASP A 329 -29.55 12.19 -1.59
N ALA A 330 -30.24 12.39 -0.46
CA ALA A 330 -31.67 12.71 -0.38
C ALA A 330 -32.01 14.21 -0.46
N PHE A 331 -31.03 15.11 -0.49
CA PHE A 331 -31.28 16.55 -0.39
C PHE A 331 -31.98 17.12 -1.64
N PRO A 332 -33.02 17.98 -1.48
CA PRO A 332 -33.65 18.37 -0.22
C PRO A 332 -34.65 17.31 0.27
N VAL A 333 -34.68 17.06 1.58
CA VAL A 333 -35.66 16.16 2.22
C VAL A 333 -36.86 17.00 2.66
N CYS A 334 -37.86 17.12 1.80
CA CYS A 334 -39.05 17.94 2.05
C CYS A 334 -40.33 17.18 1.72
N ASP A 335 -41.41 17.49 2.44
CA ASP A 335 -42.75 16.99 2.13
C ASP A 335 -43.37 17.84 1.01
N PRO A 336 -43.75 17.24 -0.15
CA PRO A 336 -44.37 17.98 -1.25
C PRO A 336 -45.71 18.65 -0.89
N SER A 337 -46.35 18.26 0.22
CA SER A 337 -47.62 18.84 0.69
C SER A 337 -47.46 20.15 1.46
N PHE A 338 -46.24 20.53 1.84
CA PHE A 338 -45.97 21.77 2.57
C PHE A 338 -46.31 23.02 1.76
N ASN A 339 -46.80 24.05 2.47
CA ASN A 339 -46.95 25.37 1.89
C ASN A 339 -45.58 26.05 1.71
N THR A 340 -45.54 27.20 1.02
CA THR A 340 -44.28 27.90 0.72
C THR A 340 -43.49 28.28 1.97
N GLU A 341 -44.15 28.74 3.03
CA GLU A 341 -43.49 29.13 4.28
C GLU A 341 -42.92 27.92 5.04
N GLU A 342 -43.66 26.83 5.09
CA GLU A 342 -43.20 25.57 5.68
C GLU A 342 -42.01 24.98 4.92
N MET A 343 -42.06 25.04 3.58
CA MET A 343 -40.99 24.61 2.70
C MET A 343 -39.71 25.42 2.95
N ASP A 344 -39.81 26.74 2.98
CA ASP A 344 -38.68 27.64 3.22
C ASP A 344 -38.05 27.39 4.61
N ASN A 345 -38.88 27.20 5.63
CA ASN A 345 -38.43 26.86 6.99
C ASN A 345 -37.69 25.51 7.03
N GLU A 346 -38.17 24.50 6.30
CA GLU A 346 -37.53 23.19 6.29
C GLU A 346 -36.22 23.17 5.50
N ILE A 347 -36.15 23.92 4.40
CA ILE A 347 -34.91 24.13 3.64
C ILE A 347 -33.89 24.88 4.52
N GLN A 348 -34.31 25.91 5.27
CA GLN A 348 -33.44 26.65 6.17
C GLN A 348 -32.81 25.75 7.25
N LYS A 349 -33.60 24.88 7.89
CA LYS A 349 -33.07 23.88 8.84
C LYS A 349 -32.05 22.95 8.20
N GLN A 350 -32.26 22.57 6.94
CA GLN A 350 -31.32 21.70 6.22
C GLN A 350 -30.01 22.42 5.90
N PHE A 351 -30.02 23.73 5.63
CA PHE A 351 -28.80 24.53 5.55
C PHE A 351 -28.05 24.59 6.89
N GLU A 352 -28.76 24.77 8.02
CA GLU A 352 -28.15 24.71 9.35
C GLU A 352 -27.48 23.36 9.63
N VAL A 353 -28.11 22.25 9.18
CA VAL A 353 -27.49 20.93 9.25
C VAL A 353 -26.19 20.88 8.44
N LEU A 354 -26.15 21.43 7.22
CA LEU A 354 -24.92 21.48 6.43
C LEU A 354 -23.80 22.24 7.14
N PHE A 355 -24.09 23.40 7.75
CA PHE A 355 -23.10 24.12 8.57
C PHE A 355 -22.64 23.29 9.77
N SER A 356 -23.56 22.64 10.48
CA SER A 356 -23.20 21.78 11.62
C SER A 356 -22.27 20.63 11.24
N LEU A 357 -22.40 20.07 10.03
CA LEU A 357 -21.50 19.05 9.50
C LEU A 357 -20.10 19.59 9.20
N LEU A 358 -20.02 20.83 8.70
CA LEU A 358 -18.75 21.53 8.45
C LEU A 358 -18.04 21.92 9.76
N GLU A 359 -18.78 22.05 10.86
CA GLU A 359 -18.27 22.43 12.19
C GLU A 359 -18.10 21.24 13.15
N ASP A 360 -18.33 20.01 12.69
CA ASP A 360 -18.30 18.82 13.54
C ASP A 360 -16.92 18.63 14.22
N PRO A 361 -16.86 18.28 15.51
CA PRO A 361 -15.59 18.10 16.22
C PRO A 361 -14.70 17.00 15.62
N HIS A 362 -15.27 16.06 14.87
CA HIS A 362 -14.54 14.94 14.29
C HIS A 362 -14.18 15.19 12.81
N PRO A 363 -12.88 15.14 12.44
CA PRO A 363 -12.42 15.38 11.06
C PRO A 363 -13.15 14.58 9.97
N LEU A 364 -13.44 13.30 10.22
CA LEU A 364 -14.18 12.43 9.28
C LEU A 364 -15.54 13.00 8.86
N VAL A 365 -16.28 13.58 9.82
CA VAL A 365 -17.60 14.14 9.56
C VAL A 365 -17.45 15.42 8.74
N ARG A 366 -16.51 16.30 9.11
CA ARG A 366 -16.21 17.52 8.33
C ARG A 366 -15.78 17.23 6.90
N SER A 367 -14.91 16.25 6.69
CA SER A 367 -14.55 15.79 5.33
C SER A 367 -15.77 15.31 4.53
N THR A 368 -16.74 14.67 5.19
CA THR A 368 -17.99 14.24 4.55
C THR A 368 -18.93 15.43 4.29
N GLY A 369 -19.01 16.36 5.23
CA GLY A 369 -19.74 17.62 5.09
C GLY A 369 -19.21 18.45 3.92
N ILE A 370 -17.89 18.56 3.75
CA ILE A 370 -17.25 19.23 2.60
C ILE A 370 -17.72 18.62 1.28
N LEU A 371 -17.67 17.29 1.16
CA LEU A 371 -18.15 16.60 -0.02
C LEU A 371 -19.64 16.84 -0.25
N GLY A 372 -20.45 16.79 0.81
CA GLY A 372 -21.88 17.03 0.74
C GLY A 372 -22.24 18.43 0.28
N VAL A 373 -21.65 19.44 0.93
CA VAL A 373 -21.86 20.85 0.60
C VAL A 373 -21.40 21.16 -0.82
N THR A 374 -20.26 20.63 -1.25
CA THR A 374 -19.76 20.85 -2.63
C THR A 374 -20.68 20.22 -3.68
N GLN A 375 -21.24 19.03 -3.42
CA GLN A 375 -22.22 18.39 -4.31
C GLN A 375 -23.54 19.15 -4.38
N ILE A 376 -24.10 19.53 -3.23
CA ILE A 376 -25.35 20.30 -3.13
C ILE A 376 -25.18 21.66 -3.81
N THR A 377 -24.12 22.39 -3.48
CA THR A 377 -23.81 23.72 -4.04
C THR A 377 -23.63 23.66 -5.55
N SER A 378 -22.90 22.67 -6.08
CA SER A 378 -22.72 22.50 -7.52
C SER A 378 -24.04 22.24 -8.25
N LYS A 379 -24.87 21.36 -7.69
CA LYS A 379 -26.12 20.88 -8.30
C LYS A 379 -27.28 21.88 -8.20
N TYR A 380 -27.40 22.59 -7.09
CA TYR A 380 -28.53 23.49 -6.78
C TYR A 380 -28.11 24.97 -6.77
N TRP A 381 -27.01 25.31 -7.45
CA TRP A 381 -26.41 26.66 -7.44
C TRP A 381 -27.43 27.79 -7.65
N GLU A 382 -28.35 27.64 -8.62
CA GLU A 382 -29.34 28.67 -8.95
C GLU A 382 -30.52 28.74 -7.96
N MET A 383 -30.74 27.67 -7.18
CA MET A 383 -31.84 27.56 -6.21
C MET A 383 -31.42 28.00 -4.80
N ILE A 384 -30.12 27.99 -4.50
CA ILE A 384 -29.61 28.37 -3.18
C ILE A 384 -29.49 29.90 -3.10
N PRO A 385 -29.96 30.54 -2.01
CA PRO A 385 -29.79 31.98 -1.83
C PRO A 385 -28.32 32.41 -1.95
N PRO A 386 -28.00 33.52 -2.67
CA PRO A 386 -26.61 33.95 -2.90
C PRO A 386 -25.80 34.17 -1.62
N THR A 387 -26.43 34.64 -0.54
CA THR A 387 -25.78 34.82 0.77
C THR A 387 -25.30 33.49 1.34
N ILE A 388 -26.16 32.46 1.31
CA ILE A 388 -25.83 31.11 1.78
C ILE A 388 -24.71 30.48 0.94
N LEU A 389 -24.70 30.69 -0.38
CA LEU A 389 -23.61 30.24 -1.25
C LEU A 389 -22.27 30.84 -0.84
N VAL A 390 -22.24 32.15 -0.60
CA VAL A 390 -21.04 32.86 -0.15
C VAL A 390 -20.57 32.33 1.21
N ASP A 391 -21.47 32.18 2.17
CA ASP A 391 -21.15 31.71 3.52
C ASP A 391 -20.60 30.27 3.50
N LEU A 392 -21.22 29.36 2.74
CA LEU A 392 -20.74 27.98 2.58
C LEU A 392 -19.35 27.95 1.94
N LEU A 393 -19.12 28.71 0.86
CA LEU A 393 -17.82 28.75 0.20
C LEU A 393 -16.74 29.41 1.06
N GLN A 394 -17.08 30.46 1.82
CA GLN A 394 -16.18 31.06 2.80
C GLN A 394 -15.83 30.07 3.92
N LYS A 395 -16.79 29.26 4.40
CA LYS A 395 -16.50 28.20 5.38
C LYS A 395 -15.55 27.15 4.82
N LEU A 396 -15.76 26.71 3.58
CA LEU A 396 -14.90 25.73 2.91
C LEU A 396 -13.48 26.25 2.66
N ILE A 397 -13.36 27.44 2.05
CA ILE A 397 -12.10 28.00 1.55
C ILE A 397 -11.37 28.82 2.63
N GLY A 398 -12.10 29.62 3.41
CA GLY A 398 -11.55 30.50 4.43
C GLY A 398 -11.19 29.81 5.74
N GLU A 399 -11.92 28.75 6.12
CA GLU A 399 -11.68 28.04 7.38
C GLU A 399 -11.16 26.61 7.18
N LEU A 400 -11.93 25.76 6.49
CA LEU A 400 -11.62 24.33 6.41
C LEU A 400 -10.40 23.99 5.55
N ALA A 401 -10.03 24.85 4.59
CA ALA A 401 -8.78 24.74 3.87
C ALA A 401 -7.54 24.94 4.79
N CYS A 402 -7.73 25.59 5.93
CA CYS A 402 -6.74 25.88 6.96
C CYS A 402 -7.00 25.11 8.27
N ASP A 403 -7.76 24.01 8.21
CA ASP A 403 -8.10 23.18 9.37
C ASP A 403 -6.86 22.77 10.19
N ILE A 404 -6.79 23.21 11.45
CA ILE A 404 -5.64 22.96 12.33
C ILE A 404 -5.56 21.52 12.82
N THR A 405 -6.67 20.80 12.85
CA THR A 405 -6.78 19.49 13.49
C THR A 405 -6.45 18.34 12.56
N SER A 406 -6.68 18.48 11.25
CA SER A 406 -6.53 17.38 10.31
C SER A 406 -6.19 17.81 8.89
N ALA A 407 -5.11 17.23 8.36
CA ALA A 407 -4.76 17.34 6.95
C ALA A 407 -5.78 16.64 6.02
N ASP A 408 -6.59 15.70 6.51
CA ASP A 408 -7.64 15.06 5.69
C ASP A 408 -8.77 16.04 5.37
N VAL A 409 -9.12 16.92 6.31
CA VAL A 409 -10.13 17.97 6.09
C VAL A 409 -9.62 18.96 5.04
N ARG A 410 -8.40 19.51 5.24
CA ARG A 410 -7.76 20.43 4.26
C ARG A 410 -7.65 19.80 2.87
N CYS A 411 -7.24 18.54 2.80
CA CYS A 411 -7.15 17.77 1.55
C CYS A 411 -8.54 17.58 0.91
N SER A 412 -9.58 17.32 1.70
CA SER A 412 -10.95 17.14 1.23
C SER A 412 -11.49 18.39 0.54
N VAL A 413 -11.18 19.59 1.06
CA VAL A 413 -11.57 20.85 0.42
C VAL A 413 -11.06 20.91 -1.02
N PHE A 414 -9.75 20.73 -1.24
CA PHE A 414 -9.18 20.82 -2.58
C PHE A 414 -9.56 19.65 -3.49
N LYS A 415 -9.86 18.48 -2.94
CA LYS A 415 -10.42 17.36 -3.73
C LYS A 415 -11.85 17.61 -4.19
N CYS A 416 -12.65 18.34 -3.42
CA CYS A 416 -14.08 18.52 -3.69
C CYS A 416 -14.40 19.82 -4.43
N LEU A 417 -13.59 20.88 -4.31
CA LEU A 417 -13.75 22.12 -5.09
C LEU A 417 -13.84 21.90 -6.62
N PRO A 418 -13.13 20.94 -7.24
CA PRO A 418 -13.34 20.56 -8.63
C PRO A 418 -14.79 20.26 -9.02
N ILE A 419 -15.62 19.75 -8.11
CA ILE A 419 -17.05 19.48 -8.34
C ILE A 419 -17.82 20.78 -8.55
N ILE A 420 -17.49 21.83 -7.80
CA ILE A 420 -18.09 23.16 -7.94
C ILE A 420 -17.60 23.82 -9.24
N LEU A 421 -16.31 23.68 -9.56
CA LEU A 421 -15.71 24.21 -10.79
C LEU A 421 -16.30 23.65 -12.09
N ASP A 422 -16.99 22.50 -12.05
CA ASP A 422 -17.76 21.99 -13.19
C ASP A 422 -18.99 22.84 -13.52
N ASN A 423 -19.52 23.56 -12.52
CA ASN A 423 -20.56 24.56 -12.72
C ASN A 423 -19.94 25.92 -13.07
N LYS A 424 -20.14 26.37 -14.32
CA LYS A 424 -19.58 27.64 -14.83
C LYS A 424 -20.08 28.88 -14.10
N LEU A 425 -21.27 28.84 -13.50
CA LEU A 425 -21.83 29.96 -12.73
C LEU A 425 -21.02 30.24 -11.45
N SER A 426 -20.25 29.25 -10.98
CA SER A 426 -19.40 29.41 -9.79
C SER A 426 -18.08 30.15 -10.05
N HIS A 427 -17.64 30.25 -11.30
CA HIS A 427 -16.30 30.71 -11.65
C HIS A 427 -15.99 32.13 -11.15
N PRO A 428 -16.89 33.14 -11.31
CA PRO A 428 -16.60 34.49 -10.84
C PRO A 428 -16.36 34.57 -9.32
N LEU A 429 -17.13 33.82 -8.53
CA LEU A 429 -16.99 33.81 -7.08
C LEU A 429 -15.73 33.04 -6.65
N LEU A 430 -15.46 31.88 -7.27
CA LEU A 430 -14.24 31.11 -6.98
C LEU A 430 -12.97 31.85 -7.38
N GLU A 431 -12.96 32.60 -8.48
CA GLU A 431 -11.82 33.44 -8.89
C GLU A 431 -11.48 34.49 -7.82
N GLN A 432 -12.48 35.02 -7.10
CA GLN A 432 -12.29 35.96 -5.99
C GLN A 432 -11.80 35.28 -4.70
N LEU A 433 -12.30 34.08 -4.39
CA LEU A 433 -12.01 33.40 -3.11
C LEU A 433 -10.71 32.59 -3.11
N LEU A 434 -10.35 31.95 -4.23
CA LEU A 434 -9.18 31.05 -4.30
C LEU A 434 -7.81 31.70 -3.99
N PRO A 435 -7.54 32.99 -4.29
CA PRO A 435 -6.28 33.61 -3.90
C PRO A 435 -5.98 33.57 -2.39
N ALA A 436 -7.00 33.46 -1.54
CA ALA A 436 -6.84 33.37 -0.08
C ALA A 436 -6.09 32.09 0.37
N VAL A 437 -6.19 31.01 -0.41
CA VAL A 437 -5.62 29.69 -0.10
C VAL A 437 -4.27 29.43 -0.80
N LYS A 438 -3.60 30.47 -1.32
CA LYS A 438 -2.30 30.34 -2.01
C LYS A 438 -1.22 29.62 -1.19
N TYR A 439 -1.28 29.74 0.14
CA TYR A 439 -0.31 29.12 1.05
C TYR A 439 -0.55 27.61 1.25
N SER A 440 -1.68 27.06 0.83
CA SER A 440 -1.93 25.60 0.86
C SER A 440 -0.98 24.83 -0.06
N LEU A 441 -0.33 25.50 -1.02
CA LEU A 441 0.79 24.93 -1.76
C LEU A 441 1.98 24.57 -0.85
N HIS A 442 2.14 25.25 0.28
CA HIS A 442 3.22 25.03 1.25
C HIS A 442 2.75 24.22 2.48
N ASP A 443 1.60 23.54 2.39
CA ASP A 443 1.11 22.70 3.48
C ASP A 443 2.14 21.64 3.87
N ASN A 444 2.30 21.37 5.17
CA ASN A 444 3.22 20.35 5.68
C ASN A 444 2.90 18.95 5.13
N SER A 445 1.62 18.68 4.83
CA SER A 445 1.14 17.41 4.32
C SER A 445 1.19 17.34 2.79
N GLU A 446 1.96 16.37 2.27
CA GLU A 446 2.07 16.15 0.82
C GLU A 446 0.71 15.91 0.15
N LYS A 447 -0.20 15.17 0.78
CA LYS A 447 -1.53 14.89 0.23
C LYS A 447 -2.36 16.17 0.01
N VAL A 448 -2.19 17.18 0.86
CA VAL A 448 -2.88 18.47 0.72
C VAL A 448 -2.28 19.23 -0.45
N ARG A 449 -0.95 19.30 -0.54
CA ARG A 449 -0.25 19.93 -1.68
C ARG A 449 -0.63 19.29 -3.01
N VAL A 450 -0.71 17.95 -3.07
CA VAL A 450 -1.19 17.21 -4.25
C VAL A 450 -2.61 17.64 -4.62
N ALA A 451 -3.55 17.61 -3.67
CA ALA A 451 -4.93 17.99 -3.93
C ALA A 451 -5.06 19.45 -4.38
N PHE A 452 -4.27 20.36 -3.79
CA PHE A 452 -4.23 21.77 -4.16
C PHE A 452 -3.77 21.98 -5.61
N VAL A 453 -2.67 21.33 -6.03
CA VAL A 453 -2.19 21.44 -7.40
C VAL A 453 -3.15 20.78 -8.40
N ASP A 454 -3.80 19.66 -8.03
CA ASP A 454 -4.86 19.05 -8.84
C ASP A 454 -6.06 20.00 -9.03
N MET A 455 -6.43 20.76 -7.99
CA MET A 455 -7.43 21.82 -8.10
C MET A 455 -6.97 22.95 -9.06
N LEU A 456 -5.70 23.41 -8.97
CA LEU A 456 -5.16 24.40 -9.92
C LEU A 456 -5.16 23.90 -11.37
N LEU A 457 -4.87 22.62 -11.58
CA LEU A 457 -4.97 21.98 -12.90
C LEU A 457 -6.42 21.98 -13.40
N LYS A 458 -7.40 21.70 -12.53
CA LYS A 458 -8.82 21.80 -12.87
C LYS A 458 -9.20 23.23 -13.25
N VAL A 459 -8.78 24.23 -12.49
CA VAL A 459 -8.99 25.66 -12.80
C VAL A 459 -8.44 26.03 -14.18
N LYS A 460 -7.22 25.59 -14.50
CA LYS A 460 -6.59 25.78 -15.82
C LYS A 460 -7.41 25.11 -16.93
N ALA A 461 -7.91 23.89 -16.70
CA ALA A 461 -8.67 23.13 -17.69
C ALA A 461 -10.07 23.71 -17.96
N THR A 462 -10.77 24.16 -16.92
CA THR A 462 -12.11 24.77 -17.05
C THR A 462 -12.04 26.24 -17.47
N LYS A 463 -10.84 26.84 -17.48
CA LYS A 463 -10.60 28.27 -17.72
C LYS A 463 -11.35 29.16 -16.71
N ALA A 464 -11.55 28.67 -15.49
CA ALA A 464 -12.28 29.39 -14.44
C ALA A 464 -11.53 30.63 -13.93
N ALA A 465 -10.20 30.56 -13.88
CA ALA A 465 -9.32 31.66 -13.50
C ALA A 465 -7.90 31.41 -14.04
N LYS A 466 -7.06 32.44 -14.03
CA LYS A 466 -5.62 32.27 -14.27
C LYS A 466 -4.97 31.69 -13.02
N PHE A 467 -4.38 30.49 -13.11
CA PHE A 467 -3.79 29.81 -11.94
C PHE A 467 -2.69 30.65 -11.24
N TRP A 468 -1.98 31.49 -11.98
CA TRP A 468 -0.95 32.37 -11.43
C TRP A 468 -1.50 33.58 -10.65
N ASN A 469 -2.79 33.90 -10.82
CA ASN A 469 -3.48 34.86 -9.95
C ASN A 469 -3.85 34.24 -8.59
N ILE A 470 -4.03 32.91 -8.56
CA ILE A 470 -4.31 32.16 -7.33
C ILE A 470 -2.99 31.87 -6.61
N CYS A 471 -2.01 31.29 -7.32
CA CYS A 471 -0.70 30.95 -6.77
C CYS A 471 0.42 31.55 -7.64
N PRO A 472 1.12 32.59 -7.15
CA PRO A 472 2.20 33.24 -7.89
C PRO A 472 3.29 32.27 -8.36
N MET A 473 3.93 32.59 -9.49
CA MET A 473 4.99 31.77 -10.10
C MET A 473 6.12 31.45 -9.12
N GLU A 474 6.53 32.43 -8.32
CA GLU A 474 7.60 32.28 -7.31
C GLU A 474 7.31 31.12 -6.35
N HIS A 475 6.11 31.04 -5.78
CA HIS A 475 5.72 29.96 -4.88
C HIS A 475 5.72 28.59 -5.57
N LEU A 476 5.26 28.51 -6.83
CA LEU A 476 5.28 27.28 -7.62
C LEU A 476 6.71 26.80 -7.88
N LEU A 477 7.62 27.71 -8.23
CA LEU A 477 9.03 27.38 -8.48
C LEU A 477 9.76 26.97 -7.20
N THR A 478 9.59 27.71 -6.09
CA THR A 478 10.16 27.34 -4.79
C THR A 478 9.69 25.96 -4.34
N ARG A 479 8.42 25.61 -4.55
CA ARG A 479 7.97 24.24 -4.28
C ARG A 479 8.55 23.23 -5.26
N LEU A 480 8.56 23.51 -6.56
CA LEU A 480 9.08 22.58 -7.55
C LEU A 480 10.53 22.15 -7.25
N GLU A 481 11.36 23.07 -6.78
CA GLU A 481 12.73 22.83 -6.34
C GLU A 481 12.82 21.76 -5.23
N VAL A 482 11.96 21.83 -4.21
CA VAL A 482 12.10 21.01 -2.98
C VAL A 482 11.10 19.85 -2.88
N ASP A 483 9.98 19.88 -3.61
CA ASP A 483 8.88 18.92 -3.39
C ASP A 483 9.19 17.51 -3.92
N SER A 484 8.40 16.55 -3.46
CA SER A 484 8.43 15.17 -3.90
C SER A 484 7.97 15.01 -5.36
N ARG A 485 8.20 13.82 -5.93
CA ARG A 485 7.78 13.47 -7.30
C ARG A 485 6.26 13.66 -7.55
N PRO A 486 5.34 13.20 -6.67
CA PRO A 486 3.89 13.35 -6.90
C PRO A 486 3.44 14.80 -7.08
N VAL A 487 3.99 15.74 -6.30
CA VAL A 487 3.68 17.17 -6.42
C VAL A 487 4.43 17.78 -7.60
N SER A 488 5.72 17.51 -7.73
CA SER A 488 6.57 18.08 -8.78
C SER A 488 6.02 17.82 -10.18
N ARG A 489 5.63 16.58 -10.51
CA ARG A 489 5.05 16.23 -11.82
C ARG A 489 3.79 17.03 -12.15
N ARG A 490 2.95 17.32 -11.16
CA ARG A 490 1.72 18.13 -11.34
C ARG A 490 2.04 19.60 -11.54
N ILE A 491 3.00 20.14 -10.79
CA ILE A 491 3.49 21.51 -11.00
C ILE A 491 4.10 21.62 -12.41
N VAL A 492 4.87 20.63 -12.86
CA VAL A 492 5.39 20.59 -14.24
C VAL A 492 4.26 20.58 -15.26
N ASN A 493 3.22 19.76 -15.10
CA ASN A 493 2.03 19.80 -15.97
C ASN A 493 1.37 21.20 -16.00
N LEU A 494 1.22 21.82 -14.83
CA LEU A 494 0.63 23.15 -14.69
C LEU A 494 1.44 24.19 -15.48
N LEU A 495 2.77 24.12 -15.40
CA LEU A 495 3.73 25.05 -16.00
C LEU A 495 4.19 24.66 -17.41
N PHE A 496 3.80 23.48 -17.93
CA PHE A 496 4.42 22.88 -19.12
C PHE A 496 4.42 23.82 -20.34
N ASN A 497 3.26 24.36 -20.68
CA ASN A 497 3.11 25.27 -21.82
C ASN A 497 3.78 26.64 -21.61
N SER A 498 4.17 27.00 -20.38
CA SER A 498 4.88 28.25 -20.09
C SER A 498 6.37 28.13 -20.39
N PHE A 499 6.96 26.96 -20.13
CA PHE A 499 8.41 26.76 -20.23
C PHE A 499 8.85 25.79 -21.34
N PHE A 500 7.93 25.01 -21.89
CA PHE A 500 8.15 24.17 -23.06
C PHE A 500 6.94 24.21 -24.02
N PRO A 501 6.67 25.35 -24.67
CA PRO A 501 5.53 25.52 -25.58
C PRO A 501 5.79 24.79 -26.91
N ILE A 502 5.48 23.50 -27.00
CA ILE A 502 5.73 22.64 -28.18
C ILE A 502 5.11 23.15 -29.50
N ASN A 503 4.15 24.06 -29.43
CA ASN A 503 3.50 24.68 -30.60
C ASN A 503 4.24 25.94 -31.11
N GLN A 504 5.31 26.36 -30.46
CA GLN A 504 6.16 27.50 -30.85
C GLN A 504 7.49 27.02 -31.44
N PRO A 505 8.24 27.89 -32.14
CA PRO A 505 9.56 27.56 -32.70
C PRO A 505 10.57 27.08 -31.64
N GLU A 506 11.55 26.27 -32.07
CA GLU A 506 12.57 25.66 -31.19
C GLU A 506 13.39 26.71 -30.42
N ASP A 507 13.64 27.88 -31.01
CA ASP A 507 14.40 28.97 -30.37
C ASP A 507 13.67 29.50 -29.13
N VAL A 508 12.34 29.60 -29.18
CA VAL A 508 11.53 30.03 -28.03
C VAL A 508 11.61 29.00 -26.90
N TRP A 509 11.76 27.71 -27.19
CA TRP A 509 11.92 26.70 -26.14
C TRP A 509 13.21 26.93 -25.36
N CYS A 510 14.29 27.28 -26.06
CA CYS A 510 15.57 27.60 -25.44
C CYS A 510 15.49 28.91 -24.63
N GLU A 511 14.82 29.94 -25.15
CA GLU A 511 14.59 31.20 -24.43
C GLU A 511 13.83 30.98 -23.13
N ARG A 512 12.77 30.16 -23.17
CA ARG A 512 11.98 29.81 -21.98
C ARG A 512 12.77 28.94 -21.00
N CYS A 513 13.64 28.06 -21.49
CA CYS A 513 14.59 27.32 -20.65
C CYS A 513 15.51 28.26 -19.88
N VAL A 514 16.13 29.22 -20.58
CA VAL A 514 17.03 30.20 -19.97
C VAL A 514 16.29 31.11 -18.99
N THR A 515 15.09 31.54 -19.35
CA THR A 515 14.22 32.31 -18.45
C THR A 515 13.96 31.53 -17.15
N LEU A 516 13.62 30.24 -17.23
CA LEU A 516 13.36 29.42 -16.05
C LEU A 516 14.62 29.24 -15.19
N ILE A 517 15.79 29.08 -15.80
CA ILE A 517 17.07 29.02 -15.11
C ILE A 517 17.31 30.31 -14.32
N GLN A 518 17.11 31.47 -14.96
CA GLN A 518 17.29 32.79 -14.34
C GLN A 518 16.31 33.04 -13.20
N MET A 519 15.09 32.50 -13.29
CA MET A 519 14.09 32.60 -12.22
C MET A 519 14.43 31.70 -11.04
N ASN A 520 14.74 30.42 -11.28
CA ASN A 520 15.20 29.46 -10.28
C ASN A 520 15.84 28.23 -10.97
N SER A 521 17.16 28.12 -10.89
CA SER A 521 17.94 27.06 -11.55
C SER A 521 17.61 25.65 -11.04
N ALA A 522 17.31 25.50 -9.75
CA ALA A 522 17.00 24.20 -9.15
C ALA A 522 15.59 23.72 -9.54
N ALA A 523 14.62 24.64 -9.59
CA ALA A 523 13.30 24.38 -10.15
C ALA A 523 13.37 24.04 -11.65
N ALA A 524 14.25 24.69 -12.42
CA ALA A 524 14.50 24.37 -13.82
C ALA A 524 14.95 22.91 -14.02
N ARG A 525 15.90 22.44 -13.20
CA ARG A 525 16.35 21.04 -13.20
C ARG A 525 15.19 20.08 -12.95
N LYS A 526 14.38 20.33 -11.92
CA LYS A 526 13.17 19.56 -11.58
C LYS A 526 12.12 19.60 -12.71
N PHE A 527 11.92 20.75 -13.35
CA PHE A 527 11.00 20.91 -14.47
C PHE A 527 11.36 19.99 -15.63
N TYR A 528 12.60 20.11 -16.12
CA TYR A 528 13.07 19.34 -17.26
C TYR A 528 13.29 17.86 -16.94
N GLN A 529 13.46 17.50 -15.66
CA GLN A 529 13.46 16.11 -15.22
C GLN A 529 12.12 15.40 -15.49
N TYR A 530 10.98 16.10 -15.40
CA TYR A 530 9.65 15.52 -15.60
C TYR A 530 8.96 15.96 -16.91
N ALA A 531 9.57 16.88 -17.68
CA ALA A 531 9.00 17.40 -18.93
C ALA A 531 8.68 16.30 -19.97
N TYR A 532 9.46 15.20 -19.98
CA TYR A 532 9.26 14.07 -20.89
C TYR A 532 7.90 13.38 -20.75
N GLU A 533 7.20 13.57 -19.63
CA GLU A 533 5.87 12.97 -19.41
C GLU A 533 4.75 13.69 -20.16
N HIS A 534 5.03 14.88 -20.71
CA HIS A 534 4.04 15.73 -21.37
C HIS A 534 4.37 16.00 -22.86
N THR A 535 5.41 15.37 -23.40
CA THR A 535 5.82 15.57 -24.80
C THR A 535 6.53 14.34 -25.36
N ALA A 536 6.62 14.27 -26.69
CA ALA A 536 7.30 13.17 -27.36
C ALA A 536 8.83 13.25 -27.17
N PRO A 537 9.55 12.11 -27.10
CA PRO A 537 11.01 12.09 -26.99
C PRO A 537 11.74 12.91 -28.05
N ASN A 538 11.19 13.00 -29.27
CA ASN A 538 11.76 13.82 -30.35
C ASN A 538 11.83 15.30 -30.00
N ASN A 539 10.83 15.84 -29.28
CA ASN A 539 10.84 17.25 -28.86
C ASN A 539 11.91 17.49 -27.80
N ILE A 540 12.12 16.53 -26.88
CA ILE A 540 13.21 16.58 -25.91
C ILE A 540 14.58 16.59 -26.61
N ALA A 541 14.78 15.69 -27.58
CA ALA A 541 16.02 15.63 -28.37
C ALA A 541 16.28 16.93 -29.14
N LYS A 542 15.24 17.53 -29.73
CA LYS A 542 15.33 18.84 -30.39
C LYS A 542 15.75 19.95 -29.42
N LEU A 543 15.13 20.03 -28.23
CA LEU A 543 15.50 21.00 -27.21
C LEU A 543 16.97 20.83 -26.78
N MET A 544 17.45 19.60 -26.58
CA MET A 544 18.86 19.33 -26.29
C MET A 544 19.78 19.89 -27.39
N LEU A 545 19.44 19.68 -28.66
CA LEU A 545 20.21 20.18 -29.80
C LEU A 545 20.15 21.71 -29.94
N THR A 546 19.05 22.34 -29.54
CA THR A 546 18.91 23.81 -29.52
C THR A 546 19.71 24.42 -28.38
N ILE A 547 19.69 23.83 -27.18
CA ILE A 547 20.58 24.23 -26.07
C ILE A 547 22.05 24.11 -26.50
N ARG A 548 22.42 23.04 -27.20
CA ARG A 548 23.77 22.88 -27.77
C ARG A 548 24.11 24.00 -28.76
N ARG A 549 23.18 24.40 -29.64
CA ARG A 549 23.36 25.54 -30.57
C ARG A 549 23.57 26.84 -29.80
N CYS A 550 22.78 27.10 -28.77
CA CYS A 550 22.91 28.27 -27.88
C CYS A 550 24.28 28.33 -27.19
N LEU A 551 24.76 27.21 -26.63
CA LEU A 551 26.09 27.13 -26.00
C LEU A 551 27.22 27.41 -27.01
N ASN A 552 27.12 26.88 -28.23
CA ASN A 552 28.09 27.15 -29.29
C ASN A 552 28.10 28.63 -29.72
N ALA A 553 26.92 29.25 -29.83
CA ALA A 553 26.80 30.66 -30.18
C ALA A 553 27.50 31.54 -29.12
N CYS A 554 27.32 31.22 -27.82
CA CYS A 554 28.04 31.89 -26.73
C CYS A 554 29.56 31.75 -26.88
N ILE A 555 30.06 30.55 -27.22
CA ILE A 555 31.50 30.29 -27.47
C ILE A 555 32.03 31.12 -28.64
N GLN A 556 31.31 31.15 -29.76
CA GLN A 556 31.71 31.89 -30.95
C GLN A 556 31.72 33.40 -30.68
N LYS A 557 30.73 33.91 -29.94
CA LYS A 557 30.66 35.32 -29.55
C LYS A 557 31.87 35.75 -28.74
N ALA A 558 32.24 35.02 -27.68
CA ALA A 558 33.41 35.38 -26.88
C ALA A 558 34.73 35.32 -27.67
N ARG A 559 34.82 34.42 -28.67
CA ARG A 559 35.98 34.40 -29.57
C ARG A 559 36.03 35.66 -30.44
N LYS A 560 34.91 36.06 -31.03
CA LYS A 560 34.83 37.30 -31.83
C LYS A 560 35.15 38.53 -30.98
N GLU A 561 34.62 38.61 -29.76
CA GLU A 561 34.93 39.67 -28.79
C GLU A 561 36.41 39.68 -28.36
N SER A 562 37.06 38.50 -28.25
CA SER A 562 38.50 38.42 -27.95
C SER A 562 39.43 38.79 -29.12
N LEU A 563 38.92 38.75 -30.35
CA LEU A 563 39.68 39.01 -31.58
C LEU A 563 39.55 40.47 -32.06
N HIS A 564 38.44 41.16 -31.74
CA HIS A 564 38.19 42.57 -32.12
C HIS A 564 38.88 43.62 -31.21
N GLY A 565 40.05 43.28 -30.67
CA GLY A 565 40.94 44.26 -30.03
C GLY A 565 41.73 45.14 -31.02
N THR A 566 41.70 44.83 -32.32
CA THR A 566 42.36 45.60 -33.37
C THR A 566 41.66 45.39 -34.72
N ASP A 567 41.29 46.50 -35.33
CA ASP A 567 40.82 46.76 -36.70
C ASP A 567 39.35 46.47 -37.09
N ASP A 568 38.68 47.59 -37.38
CA ASP A 568 37.45 47.75 -38.15
C ASP A 568 37.69 47.43 -39.64
N ASN A 569 36.83 46.59 -40.22
CA ASN A 569 36.01 46.86 -41.41
C ASN A 569 35.64 45.56 -42.15
N ASP A 570 34.35 45.51 -42.52
CA ASP A 570 33.74 44.76 -43.61
C ASP A 570 33.81 43.22 -43.61
N ASP A 571 32.72 42.62 -43.13
CA ASP A 571 31.95 41.67 -43.95
C ASP A 571 30.51 41.55 -43.42
N GLU A 572 29.63 42.38 -43.99
CA GLU A 572 28.18 42.21 -43.93
C GLU A 572 27.74 41.09 -44.88
N SER A 573 27.88 39.83 -44.48
CA SER A 573 27.08 38.76 -45.06
C SER A 573 26.86 37.62 -44.05
N GLU A 574 25.60 37.21 -43.89
CA GLU A 574 25.06 36.23 -42.93
C GLU A 574 24.63 36.75 -41.54
N LYS A 575 23.84 37.83 -41.50
CA LYS A 575 22.93 38.14 -40.37
C LYS A 575 21.52 37.63 -40.67
N GLU A 576 21.28 36.32 -40.61
CA GLU A 576 19.90 35.80 -40.71
C GLU A 576 19.45 34.86 -39.58
N ASN A 577 20.26 34.62 -38.54
CA ASN A 577 19.78 33.91 -37.35
C ASN A 577 20.44 34.46 -36.06
N THR A 578 20.31 35.76 -35.81
CA THR A 578 20.65 36.32 -34.49
C THR A 578 19.48 36.04 -33.56
N SER A 579 19.62 35.03 -32.69
CA SER A 579 18.60 34.70 -31.68
C SER A 579 18.63 35.77 -30.57
N VAL A 580 17.49 36.06 -29.94
CA VAL A 580 17.41 37.07 -28.85
C VAL A 580 18.36 36.70 -27.69
N LEU A 581 18.64 35.41 -27.50
CA LEU A 581 19.60 34.86 -26.55
C LEU A 581 21.05 35.32 -26.76
N ASP A 582 21.44 35.63 -28.00
CA ASP A 582 22.80 36.04 -28.35
C ASP A 582 23.17 37.38 -27.69
N ASN A 583 22.18 38.18 -27.27
CA ASN A 583 22.38 39.44 -26.55
C ASN A 583 22.31 39.30 -25.02
N VAL A 584 21.77 38.19 -24.49
CA VAL A 584 21.48 38.02 -23.05
C VAL A 584 22.49 37.10 -22.35
N LEU A 585 23.00 36.08 -23.04
CA LEU A 585 23.94 35.11 -22.48
C LEU A 585 25.39 35.40 -22.86
N SER A 586 26.30 35.15 -21.90
CA SER A 586 27.75 35.21 -22.09
C SER A 586 28.40 34.00 -21.42
N ILE A 587 29.54 33.56 -21.91
CA ILE A 587 30.34 32.48 -21.28
C ILE A 587 30.73 32.84 -19.84
N ASN A 588 30.83 34.14 -19.54
CA ASN A 588 31.14 34.64 -18.21
C ASN A 588 29.99 34.39 -17.21
N ASP A 589 28.76 34.13 -17.67
CA ASP A 589 27.66 33.66 -16.83
C ASP A 589 27.78 32.15 -16.59
N VAL A 590 28.76 31.79 -15.75
CA VAL A 590 29.07 30.41 -15.39
C VAL A 590 27.85 29.67 -14.84
N ALA A 591 26.97 30.36 -14.09
CA ALA A 591 25.79 29.75 -13.49
C ALA A 591 24.75 29.32 -14.55
N SER A 592 24.48 30.16 -15.54
CA SER A 592 23.57 29.81 -16.64
C SER A 592 24.18 28.73 -17.54
N MET A 593 25.47 28.81 -17.86
CA MET A 593 26.17 27.82 -18.68
C MET A 593 26.17 26.44 -18.02
N ALA A 594 26.50 26.37 -16.73
CA ALA A 594 26.43 25.14 -15.94
C ALA A 594 25.00 24.57 -15.94
N SER A 595 23.99 25.41 -15.72
CA SER A 595 22.59 24.99 -15.67
C SER A 595 22.09 24.44 -17.02
N LEU A 596 22.49 25.03 -18.15
CA LEU A 596 22.16 24.54 -19.49
C LEU A 596 22.80 23.17 -19.78
N LEU A 597 24.06 22.97 -19.35
CA LEU A 597 24.75 21.68 -19.44
C LEU A 597 24.07 20.61 -18.56
N GLU A 598 23.71 20.97 -17.33
CA GLU A 598 22.95 20.10 -16.42
C GLU A 598 21.58 19.71 -17.00
N ILE A 599 20.82 20.66 -17.54
CA ILE A 599 19.54 20.39 -18.18
C ILE A 599 19.73 19.48 -19.39
N THR A 600 20.77 19.68 -20.21
CA THR A 600 21.07 18.78 -21.33
C THR A 600 21.28 17.33 -20.84
N VAL A 601 22.02 17.15 -19.75
CA VAL A 601 22.24 15.83 -19.12
C VAL A 601 20.92 15.23 -18.61
N ILE A 602 20.09 16.03 -17.94
CA ILE A 602 18.78 15.62 -17.42
C ILE A 602 17.86 15.18 -18.56
N LEU A 603 17.77 15.98 -19.63
CA LEU A 603 16.96 15.70 -20.80
C LEU A 603 17.42 14.42 -21.49
N TRP A 604 18.73 14.26 -21.73
CA TRP A 604 19.27 13.02 -22.32
C TRP A 604 18.87 11.80 -21.49
N ARG A 605 19.05 11.86 -20.17
CA ARG A 605 18.69 10.76 -19.26
C ARG A 605 17.19 10.45 -19.31
N SER A 606 16.35 11.48 -19.41
CA SER A 606 14.88 11.32 -19.44
C SER A 606 14.37 10.53 -20.66
N ILE A 607 15.08 10.62 -21.79
CA ILE A 607 14.75 9.91 -23.03
C ILE A 607 15.71 8.79 -23.39
N GLN A 608 16.63 8.42 -22.50
CA GLN A 608 17.67 7.41 -22.77
C GLN A 608 17.07 6.11 -23.30
N LYS A 609 16.02 5.60 -22.64
CA LYS A 609 15.31 4.40 -23.11
C LYS A 609 14.75 4.57 -24.52
N ALA A 610 14.20 5.73 -24.86
CA ALA A 610 13.65 5.98 -26.20
C ALA A 610 14.76 6.08 -27.26
N LEU A 611 15.91 6.67 -26.90
CA LEU A 611 17.10 6.70 -27.77
C LEU A 611 17.67 5.30 -27.98
N ASP A 612 17.72 4.46 -26.95
CA ASP A 612 18.19 3.07 -27.08
C ASP A 612 17.29 2.20 -27.99
N HIS A 613 16.04 2.60 -28.23
CA HIS A 613 15.15 1.93 -29.21
C HIS A 613 15.24 2.54 -30.62
N ASN A 614 15.95 3.65 -30.81
CA ASN A 614 16.10 4.34 -32.09
C ASN A 614 17.57 4.69 -32.32
N GLU A 615 18.30 3.74 -32.91
CA GLU A 615 19.75 3.84 -33.14
C GLU A 615 20.11 5.05 -34.01
N ASP A 616 19.34 5.38 -35.07
CA ASP A 616 19.63 6.55 -35.92
C ASP A 616 19.58 7.86 -35.12
N ALA A 617 18.56 8.03 -34.28
CA ALA A 617 18.41 9.22 -33.45
C ALA A 617 19.51 9.30 -32.38
N LYS A 618 19.88 8.16 -31.80
CA LYS A 618 20.95 8.03 -30.82
C LYS A 618 22.31 8.36 -31.43
N ASP A 619 22.65 7.78 -32.57
CA ASP A 619 23.88 8.03 -33.31
C ASP A 619 23.98 9.49 -33.75
N TYR A 620 22.88 10.06 -34.23
CA TYR A 620 22.82 11.48 -34.57
C TYR A 620 23.12 12.38 -33.36
N ALA A 621 22.49 12.10 -32.21
CA ALA A 621 22.73 12.85 -30.99
C ALA A 621 24.18 12.69 -30.50
N ILE A 622 24.71 11.47 -30.47
CA ILE A 622 26.10 11.17 -30.09
C ILE A 622 27.06 11.96 -30.98
N LYS A 623 26.90 11.89 -32.31
CA LYS A 623 27.77 12.59 -33.27
C LYS A 623 27.77 14.10 -33.04
N LYS A 624 26.60 14.70 -32.80
CA LYS A 624 26.47 16.16 -32.60
C LYS A 624 27.06 16.66 -31.29
N PHE A 625 26.95 15.90 -30.20
CA PHE A 625 27.52 16.26 -28.91
C PHE A 625 29.00 15.89 -28.77
N ALA A 626 29.44 14.75 -29.32
CA ALA A 626 30.85 14.36 -29.35
C ALA A 626 31.73 15.39 -30.08
N ALA A 627 31.23 15.96 -31.18
CA ALA A 627 31.97 16.96 -31.96
C ALA A 627 32.26 18.27 -31.20
N VAL A 628 31.43 18.65 -30.21
CA VAL A 628 31.59 19.92 -29.46
C VAL A 628 32.26 19.72 -28.10
N LEU A 629 32.27 18.50 -27.58
CA LEU A 629 32.74 18.20 -26.23
C LEU A 629 34.20 18.58 -25.95
N PRO A 630 35.17 18.37 -26.88
CA PRO A 630 36.55 18.80 -26.66
C PRO A 630 36.68 20.32 -26.48
N GLU A 631 35.91 21.10 -27.25
CA GLU A 631 35.89 22.55 -27.12
C GLU A 631 35.22 22.98 -25.81
N TYR A 632 34.15 22.29 -25.40
CA TYR A 632 33.48 22.57 -24.12
C TYR A 632 34.40 22.36 -22.92
N PHE A 633 35.19 21.28 -22.90
CA PHE A 633 36.21 21.07 -21.85
C PHE A 633 37.34 22.11 -21.87
N LYS A 634 37.61 22.74 -23.02
CA LYS A 634 38.63 23.80 -23.16
C LYS A 634 38.12 25.13 -22.61
N VAL A 635 36.86 25.47 -22.90
CA VAL A 635 36.24 26.75 -22.55
C VAL A 635 35.67 26.74 -21.13
N PHE A 636 34.85 25.74 -20.79
CA PHE A 636 34.17 25.67 -19.50
C PHE A 636 35.03 24.95 -18.46
N LYS A 637 35.86 25.71 -17.75
CA LYS A 637 36.80 25.19 -16.75
C LYS A 637 36.24 25.15 -15.32
N ASP A 638 35.14 25.85 -15.07
CA ASP A 638 34.49 25.85 -13.76
C ASP A 638 33.98 24.45 -13.39
N GLU A 639 34.17 24.05 -12.14
CA GLU A 639 33.81 22.73 -11.63
C GLU A 639 32.32 22.41 -11.83
N ARG A 640 31.44 23.42 -11.73
CA ARG A 640 30.00 23.27 -11.97
C ARG A 640 29.66 22.95 -13.42
N CYS A 641 30.53 23.32 -14.37
CA CYS A 641 30.37 22.95 -15.79
C CYS A 641 31.06 21.61 -16.09
N VAL A 642 32.24 21.37 -15.52
CA VAL A 642 33.03 20.17 -15.78
C VAL A 642 32.27 18.90 -15.39
N THR A 643 31.58 18.90 -14.25
CA THR A 643 30.84 17.72 -13.78
C THR A 643 29.73 17.28 -14.78
N PRO A 644 28.79 18.16 -15.18
CA PRO A 644 27.84 17.86 -16.27
C PRO A 644 28.50 17.44 -17.58
N LEU A 645 29.65 18.01 -17.97
CA LEU A 645 30.37 17.60 -19.17
C LEU A 645 30.90 16.17 -19.08
N VAL A 646 31.43 15.76 -17.92
CA VAL A 646 31.85 14.37 -17.68
C VAL A 646 30.66 13.42 -17.72
N ILE A 647 29.52 13.81 -17.12
CA ILE A 647 28.31 12.97 -17.16
C ILE A 647 27.77 12.89 -18.60
N LEU A 648 27.77 13.99 -19.36
CA LEU A 648 27.39 13.99 -20.77
C LEU A 648 28.30 13.09 -21.60
N ALA A 649 29.62 13.13 -21.36
CA ALA A 649 30.61 12.25 -21.97
C ALA A 649 30.27 10.76 -21.75
N SER A 650 29.81 10.43 -20.54
CA SER A 650 29.47 9.05 -20.16
C SER A 650 28.26 8.47 -20.90
N PHE A 651 27.44 9.29 -21.56
CA PHE A 651 26.34 8.84 -22.41
C PHE A 651 26.78 8.45 -23.82
N MET A 652 28.04 8.71 -24.17
CA MET A 652 28.63 8.43 -25.47
C MET A 652 29.67 7.30 -25.35
N PRO A 653 29.89 6.51 -26.41
CA PRO A 653 30.95 5.52 -26.41
C PRO A 653 32.34 6.21 -26.32
N PRO A 654 33.33 5.60 -25.64
CA PRO A 654 34.65 6.21 -25.45
C PRO A 654 35.38 6.47 -26.77
N SER A 655 35.05 5.72 -27.83
CA SER A 655 35.58 5.90 -29.19
C SER A 655 35.10 7.19 -29.88
N ALA A 656 33.94 7.76 -29.48
CA ALA A 656 33.44 9.01 -30.05
C ALA A 656 34.19 10.25 -29.50
N ILE A 657 34.87 10.12 -28.35
CA ILE A 657 35.50 11.22 -27.62
C ILE A 657 36.92 10.88 -27.13
N PRO A 658 37.83 10.47 -28.04
CA PRO A 658 39.14 9.91 -27.71
C PRO A 658 40.03 10.87 -26.89
N THR A 659 39.95 12.18 -27.17
CA THR A 659 40.75 13.21 -26.46
C THR A 659 40.46 13.24 -24.96
N PHE A 660 39.22 12.99 -24.57
CA PHE A 660 38.84 12.91 -23.16
C PHE A 660 39.02 11.49 -22.63
N SER A 661 38.50 10.46 -23.32
CA SER A 661 38.46 9.09 -22.82
C SER A 661 39.85 8.50 -22.54
N CYS A 662 40.84 8.73 -23.40
CA CYS A 662 42.21 8.27 -23.17
C CYS A 662 42.89 8.96 -21.96
N GLY A 663 42.41 10.15 -21.58
CA GLY A 663 42.97 10.94 -20.48
C GLY A 663 42.38 10.64 -19.10
N VAL A 664 41.22 9.96 -19.00
CA VAL A 664 40.50 9.79 -17.72
C VAL A 664 41.32 9.05 -16.67
N ILE A 665 41.94 7.92 -17.02
CA ILE A 665 42.81 7.18 -16.10
C ILE A 665 44.03 8.01 -15.67
N SER A 666 44.61 8.79 -16.58
CA SER A 666 45.72 9.69 -16.22
C SER A 666 45.27 10.78 -15.24
N ARG A 667 44.05 11.30 -15.39
CA ARG A 667 43.47 12.27 -14.44
C ARG A 667 43.26 11.62 -13.08
N LEU A 668 42.60 10.46 -13.02
CA LEU A 668 42.40 9.69 -11.78
C LEU A 668 43.73 9.33 -11.08
N ARG A 669 44.78 9.05 -11.86
CA ARG A 669 46.13 8.77 -11.35
C ARG A 669 46.79 9.99 -10.70
N ASN A 670 46.51 11.20 -11.19
CA ASN A 670 47.18 12.43 -10.75
C ASN A 670 46.47 13.13 -9.58
N ILE A 671 45.28 12.68 -9.15
CA ILE A 671 44.54 13.24 -8.00
C ILE A 671 45.30 13.00 -6.68
N GLU A 672 45.47 14.06 -5.89
CA GLU A 672 46.17 14.03 -4.59
C GLU A 672 45.41 13.21 -3.52
N ASN A 673 46.13 12.69 -2.52
CA ASN A 673 45.51 12.00 -1.38
C ASN A 673 44.62 12.97 -0.58
N GLY A 674 43.49 12.49 -0.07
CA GLY A 674 42.52 13.33 0.65
C GLY A 674 41.70 14.26 -0.25
N ALA A 675 41.70 14.04 -1.57
CA ALA A 675 40.84 14.75 -2.50
C ALA A 675 39.35 14.51 -2.22
N ASP A 676 38.54 15.56 -2.34
CA ASP A 676 37.09 15.46 -2.20
C ASP A 676 36.49 14.48 -3.23
N PRO A 677 35.48 13.68 -2.85
CA PRO A 677 34.79 12.75 -3.75
C PRO A 677 34.30 13.37 -5.07
N SER A 678 33.94 14.65 -5.09
CA SER A 678 33.55 15.38 -6.31
C SER A 678 34.61 15.31 -7.42
N LYS A 679 35.90 15.23 -7.07
CA LYS A 679 37.02 15.25 -8.03
C LYS A 679 37.19 13.94 -8.80
N TYR A 680 36.75 12.81 -8.24
CA TYR A 680 36.92 11.49 -8.86
C TYR A 680 35.59 10.75 -9.15
N SER A 681 34.52 11.01 -8.40
CA SER A 681 33.22 10.31 -8.51
C SER A 681 32.66 10.31 -9.93
N ALA A 682 32.53 11.47 -10.57
CA ALA A 682 32.01 11.57 -11.94
C ALA A 682 32.90 10.86 -12.98
N LEU A 683 34.23 10.86 -12.77
CA LEU A 683 35.17 10.15 -13.64
C LEU A 683 35.04 8.63 -13.46
N ILE A 684 34.88 8.15 -12.22
CA ILE A 684 34.64 6.73 -11.93
C ILE A 684 33.31 6.28 -12.53
N ASP A 685 32.22 7.03 -12.31
CA ASP A 685 30.90 6.75 -12.90
C ASP A 685 30.98 6.66 -14.43
N CYS A 686 31.75 7.57 -15.05
CA CYS A 686 31.98 7.58 -16.49
C CYS A 686 32.69 6.30 -16.98
N MET A 687 33.77 5.89 -16.30
CA MET A 687 34.50 4.66 -16.61
C MET A 687 33.65 3.40 -16.39
N CYS A 688 32.80 3.39 -15.37
CA CYS A 688 31.83 2.31 -15.13
C CYS A 688 30.83 2.17 -16.27
N ARG A 689 30.24 3.29 -16.74
CA ARG A 689 29.31 3.30 -17.88
C ARG A 689 29.95 2.87 -19.19
N TRP A 690 31.24 3.13 -19.38
CA TRP A 690 32.00 2.64 -20.53
C TRP A 690 32.42 1.17 -20.42
N GLY A 691 32.12 0.49 -19.31
CA GLY A 691 32.58 -0.88 -19.06
C GLY A 691 34.10 -0.99 -18.82
N GLN A 692 34.75 0.11 -18.46
CA GLN A 692 36.21 0.22 -18.31
C GLN A 692 36.68 0.22 -16.84
N VAL A 693 35.82 -0.24 -15.91
CA VAL A 693 36.14 -0.31 -14.47
C VAL A 693 37.38 -1.15 -14.17
N GLY A 694 37.74 -2.12 -15.03
CA GLY A 694 38.96 -2.92 -14.90
C GLY A 694 40.24 -2.07 -14.83
N HIS A 695 40.31 -0.95 -15.56
CA HIS A 695 41.46 -0.04 -15.50
C HIS A 695 41.58 0.72 -14.18
N ILE A 696 40.44 1.05 -13.55
CA ILE A 696 40.44 1.64 -12.19
C ILE A 696 40.92 0.61 -11.18
N MET A 697 40.45 -0.64 -11.33
CA MET A 697 40.85 -1.74 -10.45
C MET A 697 42.33 -2.09 -10.61
N GLU A 698 42.88 -2.07 -11.83
CA GLU A 698 44.31 -2.24 -12.09
C GLU A 698 45.13 -1.15 -11.39
N LEU A 699 44.75 0.13 -11.56
CA LEU A 699 45.38 1.27 -10.88
C LEU A 699 45.36 1.12 -9.36
N ALA A 700 44.22 0.74 -8.79
CA ALA A 700 44.08 0.52 -7.34
C ALA A 700 44.92 -0.68 -6.87
N CYS A 701 44.96 -1.78 -7.63
CA CYS A 701 45.77 -2.95 -7.30
C CYS A 701 47.26 -2.63 -7.29
N ASP A 702 47.73 -1.81 -8.24
CA ASP A 702 49.15 -1.42 -8.34
C ASP A 702 49.55 -0.59 -7.11
N TRP A 703 48.78 0.44 -6.75
CA TRP A 703 49.02 1.25 -5.54
C TRP A 703 48.96 0.45 -4.24
N LEU A 704 48.04 -0.51 -4.11
CA LEU A 704 47.91 -1.35 -2.92
C LEU A 704 49.01 -2.40 -2.81
N SER A 705 49.44 -3.00 -3.93
CA SER A 705 50.48 -4.03 -3.92
C SER A 705 51.83 -3.45 -3.46
N ASP A 706 52.17 -2.25 -3.93
CA ASP A 706 53.43 -1.58 -3.57
C ASP A 706 53.51 -1.18 -2.07
N THR A 707 52.36 -1.05 -1.39
CA THR A 707 52.29 -0.64 0.02
C THR A 707 52.08 -1.82 0.99
N LEU A 708 51.21 -2.78 0.63
CA LEU A 708 50.81 -3.87 1.53
C LEU A 708 51.72 -5.10 1.43
N THR A 709 52.50 -5.26 0.37
CA THR A 709 53.50 -6.34 0.24
C THR A 709 54.92 -5.77 0.32
N PRO A 710 55.67 -5.96 1.43
CA PRO A 710 57.05 -5.53 1.47
C PRO A 710 57.86 -6.34 0.46
N ARG A 711 58.55 -5.68 -0.48
CA ARG A 711 59.52 -6.35 -1.35
C ARG A 711 60.63 -6.93 -0.46
N LYS A 712 60.74 -8.26 -0.39
CA LYS A 712 62.02 -8.90 -0.10
C LYS A 712 62.92 -8.63 -1.32
N ASP A 713 64.06 -7.99 -1.11
CA ASP A 713 65.07 -7.75 -2.13
C ASP A 713 65.49 -9.07 -2.79
N ASN A 714 64.89 -9.37 -3.93
CA ASN A 714 65.34 -10.42 -4.83
C ASN A 714 65.83 -9.76 -6.12
N LYS A 715 67.09 -10.05 -6.45
CA LYS A 715 67.88 -9.56 -7.59
C LYS A 715 67.08 -9.55 -8.92
N PRO A 716 67.37 -8.60 -9.83
CA PRO A 716 66.59 -8.43 -11.05
C PRO A 716 66.90 -9.57 -12.03
N SER A 717 65.86 -10.23 -12.53
CA SER A 717 65.96 -11.02 -13.75
C SER A 717 64.92 -10.56 -14.76
N GLY A 718 65.38 -10.32 -15.99
CA GLY A 718 64.54 -10.17 -17.18
C GLY A 718 64.13 -8.73 -17.55
N ARG A 719 64.87 -8.13 -18.49
CA ARG A 719 64.47 -6.93 -19.24
C ARG A 719 63.07 -7.10 -19.85
N ARG A 720 62.10 -6.32 -19.38
CA ARG A 720 61.00 -5.79 -20.21
C ARG A 720 60.98 -4.28 -20.03
N VAL A 721 61.10 -3.55 -21.13
CA VAL A 721 61.02 -2.08 -21.14
C VAL A 721 59.59 -1.69 -20.76
N ARG A 722 59.38 -1.37 -19.49
CA ARG A 722 58.23 -0.58 -19.01
C ARG A 722 58.76 0.81 -18.70
N ILE A 723 58.16 1.84 -19.27
CA ILE A 723 58.44 3.24 -18.93
C ILE A 723 58.15 3.40 -17.43
N HIS A 724 59.19 3.42 -16.61
CA HIS A 724 59.09 3.69 -15.18
C HIS A 724 59.11 5.22 -15.01
N VAL A 725 57.93 5.82 -14.92
CA VAL A 725 57.82 7.07 -14.16
C VAL A 725 57.92 6.67 -12.69
N ALA A 726 58.88 7.22 -11.95
CA ALA A 726 59.03 6.99 -10.52
C ALA A 726 57.72 7.40 -9.82
N GLN A 727 57.02 6.43 -9.22
CA GLN A 727 55.66 6.60 -8.71
C GLN A 727 55.66 6.53 -7.19
N GLU A 728 55.04 7.52 -6.56
CA GLU A 728 54.63 7.41 -5.16
C GLU A 728 53.34 6.59 -5.09
N PRO A 729 53.31 5.49 -4.31
CA PRO A 729 52.08 4.71 -4.14
C PRO A 729 51.02 5.53 -3.39
N ARG A 730 49.76 5.48 -3.85
CA ARG A 730 48.60 6.19 -3.26
C ARG A 730 47.57 5.21 -2.69
N PRO A 731 47.88 4.48 -1.60
CA PRO A 731 47.03 3.41 -1.07
C PRO A 731 45.70 3.92 -0.49
N GLU A 732 45.67 5.12 0.08
CA GLU A 732 44.43 5.73 0.62
C GLU A 732 43.42 6.01 -0.50
N LEU A 733 43.87 6.63 -1.60
CA LEU A 733 43.04 6.91 -2.76
C LEU A 733 42.59 5.62 -3.48
N ALA A 734 43.43 4.58 -3.50
CA ALA A 734 43.05 3.27 -3.99
C ALA A 734 41.86 2.68 -3.21
N ILE A 735 41.89 2.80 -1.88
CA ILE A 735 40.79 2.38 -1.00
C ILE A 735 39.55 3.24 -1.27
N ASP A 736 39.69 4.57 -1.40
CA ASP A 736 38.58 5.48 -1.69
C ASP A 736 37.86 5.11 -3.00
N TYR A 737 38.62 4.75 -4.05
CA TYR A 737 38.06 4.34 -5.34
C TYR A 737 37.29 3.02 -5.24
N ILE A 738 37.87 2.01 -4.60
CA ILE A 738 37.20 0.70 -4.43
C ILE A 738 35.97 0.83 -3.51
N GLU A 739 36.05 1.64 -2.45
CA GLU A 739 34.94 1.92 -1.56
C GLU A 739 33.79 2.64 -2.29
N TYR A 740 34.11 3.67 -3.08
CA TYR A 740 33.13 4.37 -3.91
C TYR A 740 32.44 3.42 -4.91
N LEU A 741 33.21 2.54 -5.57
CA LEU A 741 32.66 1.52 -6.47
C LEU A 741 31.70 0.55 -5.76
N LEU A 742 32.00 0.12 -4.53
CA LEU A 742 31.19 -0.83 -3.79
C LEU A 742 29.93 -0.20 -3.14
N THR A 743 30.00 1.07 -2.77
CA THR A 743 28.88 1.79 -2.12
C THR A 743 27.79 2.22 -3.10
N HIS A 744 28.13 2.47 -4.36
CA HIS A 744 27.19 2.94 -5.39
C HIS A 744 26.62 1.76 -6.19
N PRO A 745 25.30 1.48 -6.20
CA PRO A 745 24.72 0.26 -6.77
C PRO A 745 25.10 -0.02 -8.23
N VAL A 746 25.01 0.98 -9.11
CA VAL A 746 25.35 0.83 -10.54
C VAL A 746 26.84 0.53 -10.72
N ASN A 747 27.70 1.22 -9.99
CA ASN A 747 29.14 1.04 -10.06
C ASN A 747 29.56 -0.32 -9.49
N ARG A 748 28.87 -0.80 -8.44
CA ARG A 748 29.07 -2.12 -7.87
C ARG A 748 28.74 -3.21 -8.87
N ASP A 749 27.64 -3.08 -9.60
CA ASP A 749 27.29 -4.04 -10.65
C ASP A 749 28.34 -4.06 -11.77
N CYS A 750 28.85 -2.88 -12.16
CA CYS A 750 29.98 -2.77 -13.08
C CYS A 750 31.25 -3.44 -12.54
N LEU A 751 31.67 -3.15 -11.30
CA LEU A 751 32.85 -3.77 -10.69
C LEU A 751 32.70 -5.29 -10.64
N LEU A 752 31.54 -5.79 -10.24
CA LEU A 752 31.29 -7.22 -10.16
C LEU A 752 31.25 -7.89 -11.54
N SER A 753 31.05 -7.15 -12.63
CA SER A 753 31.08 -7.68 -14.02
C SER A 753 32.48 -7.98 -14.54
N VAL A 754 33.52 -7.51 -13.86
CA VAL A 754 34.93 -7.78 -14.15
C VAL A 754 35.23 -9.29 -14.03
N PRO A 755 36.16 -9.86 -14.82
CA PRO A 755 36.51 -11.26 -14.73
C PRO A 755 36.87 -11.73 -13.31
N LYS A 756 36.35 -12.89 -12.89
CA LYS A 756 36.53 -13.46 -11.54
C LYS A 756 38.00 -13.51 -11.08
N LYS A 757 38.92 -13.85 -11.99
CA LYS A 757 40.37 -13.92 -11.73
C LYS A 757 40.95 -12.59 -11.27
N GLU A 758 40.48 -11.50 -11.84
CA GLU A 758 40.90 -10.14 -11.55
C GLU A 758 40.35 -9.65 -10.20
N LEU A 759 39.08 -9.94 -9.92
CA LEU A 759 38.46 -9.68 -8.62
C LEU A 759 39.12 -10.50 -7.49
N GLN A 760 39.50 -11.75 -7.76
CA GLN A 760 40.27 -12.58 -6.83
C GLN A 760 41.68 -12.02 -6.57
N LYS A 761 42.32 -11.40 -7.57
CA LYS A 761 43.60 -10.70 -7.38
C LYS A 761 43.43 -9.54 -6.39
N LEU A 762 42.42 -8.69 -6.58
CA LEU A 762 42.10 -7.59 -5.65
C LEU A 762 41.82 -8.11 -4.24
N MET A 763 40.99 -9.16 -4.11
CA MET A 763 40.68 -9.76 -2.80
C MET A 763 41.92 -10.32 -2.10
N LYS A 764 42.84 -10.94 -2.85
CA LYS A 764 44.13 -11.42 -2.31
C LYS A 764 45.01 -10.26 -1.85
N ILE A 765 45.10 -9.17 -2.60
CA ILE A 765 45.84 -7.97 -2.20
C ILE A 765 45.25 -7.41 -0.91
N LEU A 766 43.93 -7.21 -0.83
CA LEU A 766 43.28 -6.70 0.38
C LEU A 766 43.44 -7.65 1.58
N SER A 767 43.51 -8.98 1.38
CA SER A 767 43.71 -9.93 2.48
C SER A 767 45.06 -9.78 3.19
N THR A 768 46.08 -9.23 2.53
CA THR A 768 47.39 -8.95 3.16
C THR A 768 47.27 -7.91 4.28
N ALA A 769 46.19 -7.13 4.34
CA ALA A 769 45.88 -6.25 5.46
C ALA A 769 45.82 -7.03 6.80
N LYS A 770 45.40 -8.30 6.81
CA LYS A 770 45.41 -9.14 8.02
C LYS A 770 46.83 -9.38 8.54
N GLU A 771 47.78 -9.64 7.63
CA GLU A 771 49.19 -9.85 7.97
C GLU A 771 49.81 -8.56 8.49
N VAL A 772 49.56 -7.42 7.83
CA VAL A 772 50.02 -6.10 8.24
C VAL A 772 49.48 -5.73 9.63
N LEU A 773 48.18 -5.89 9.86
CA LEU A 773 47.56 -5.63 11.16
C LEU A 773 48.08 -6.59 12.24
N GLY A 774 48.28 -7.87 11.91
CA GLY A 774 48.87 -8.86 12.81
C GLY A 774 50.33 -8.55 13.18
N SER A 775 51.12 -8.00 12.26
CA SER A 775 52.47 -7.51 12.53
C SER A 775 52.47 -6.27 13.43
N ILE A 776 51.54 -5.33 13.21
CA ILE A 776 51.36 -4.14 14.06
C ILE A 776 51.04 -4.53 15.51
N LEU A 777 50.23 -5.58 15.71
CA LEU A 777 49.90 -6.11 17.04
C LEU A 777 51.11 -6.72 17.77
N LYS A 778 52.09 -7.28 17.03
CA LYS A 778 53.26 -7.99 17.57
C LYS A 778 54.51 -7.13 17.75
N ALA A 779 54.55 -5.92 17.16
CA ALA A 779 55.74 -5.06 17.18
C ALA A 779 55.81 -4.19 18.44
N THR A 780 56.83 -4.43 19.29
CA THR A 780 57.13 -3.67 20.51
C THR A 780 58.02 -2.44 20.31
N ASP A 781 58.64 -2.28 19.15
CA ASP A 781 59.48 -1.10 18.84
C ASP A 781 59.21 -0.55 17.45
N ALA A 782 59.39 0.77 17.33
CA ALA A 782 59.22 1.58 16.13
C ALA A 782 60.18 1.17 14.99
N GLY A 783 59.87 0.06 14.32
CA GLY A 783 60.58 -0.45 13.15
C GLY A 783 59.68 -0.51 11.92
N SER A 784 59.85 0.49 11.04
CA SER A 784 59.42 0.60 9.63
C SER A 784 58.50 -0.50 9.06
N GLY A 785 57.18 -0.24 9.03
CA GLY A 785 56.23 -0.88 8.12
C GLY A 785 55.56 0.19 7.26
N SER A 786 55.57 0.07 5.94
CA SER A 786 55.22 1.16 5.00
C SER A 786 53.73 1.59 4.99
N CYS A 787 52.86 0.98 5.80
CA CYS A 787 51.41 1.18 5.76
C CYS A 787 50.87 1.77 7.08
N ASN A 788 50.12 2.86 7.00
CA ASN A 788 49.42 3.50 8.12
C ASN A 788 48.33 2.56 8.69
N GLN A 789 48.19 2.51 10.03
CA GLN A 789 47.17 1.73 10.75
C GLN A 789 45.75 1.97 10.19
N ALA A 790 45.40 3.23 9.91
CA ALA A 790 44.08 3.60 9.39
C ALA A 790 43.83 2.98 8.00
N THR A 791 44.83 3.03 7.12
CA THR A 791 44.79 2.44 5.78
C THR A 791 44.66 0.91 5.84
N GLY A 792 45.39 0.27 6.77
CA GLY A 792 45.28 -1.17 7.02
C GLY A 792 43.88 -1.60 7.49
N LEU A 793 43.26 -0.84 8.41
CA LEU A 793 41.90 -1.10 8.89
C LEU A 793 40.85 -0.92 7.79
N ARG A 794 40.95 0.14 6.97
CA ARG A 794 40.04 0.35 5.83
C ARG A 794 40.19 -0.74 4.77
N ALA A 795 41.43 -1.16 4.47
CA ALA A 795 41.69 -2.28 3.56
C ALA A 795 41.12 -3.61 4.10
N PHE A 796 41.22 -3.86 5.41
CA PHE A 796 40.59 -5.01 6.07
C PHE A 796 39.06 -4.95 5.99
N SER A 797 38.44 -3.79 6.23
CA SER A 797 37.00 -3.61 6.05
C SER A 797 36.56 -3.89 4.61
N LEU A 798 37.31 -3.38 3.62
CA LEU A 798 37.04 -3.64 2.20
C LEU A 798 37.22 -5.11 1.84
N PHE A 799 38.23 -5.80 2.39
CA PHE A 799 38.39 -7.23 2.23
C PHE A 799 37.14 -7.99 2.69
N CYS A 800 36.66 -7.70 3.91
CA CYS A 800 35.47 -8.35 4.48
C CYS A 800 34.20 -8.06 3.65
N ARG A 801 34.00 -6.82 3.19
CA ARG A 801 32.82 -6.45 2.37
C ARG A 801 32.89 -7.06 0.96
N LEU A 802 34.06 -6.99 0.32
CA LEU A 802 34.25 -7.54 -1.03
C LEU A 802 34.14 -9.06 -1.04
N SER A 803 34.63 -9.77 -0.02
CA SER A 803 34.53 -11.23 0.04
C SER A 803 33.08 -11.69 -0.04
N ILE A 804 32.16 -10.98 0.59
CA ILE A 804 30.73 -11.31 0.59
C ILE A 804 30.12 -11.07 -0.79
N HIS A 805 30.41 -9.93 -1.41
CA HIS A 805 29.92 -9.64 -2.75
C HIS A 805 30.42 -10.67 -3.78
N LEU A 806 31.68 -11.11 -3.67
CA LEU A 806 32.26 -12.12 -4.57
C LEU A 806 31.70 -13.52 -4.28
N GLN A 807 31.62 -13.93 -3.01
CA GLN A 807 31.08 -15.23 -2.65
C GLN A 807 29.59 -15.34 -2.98
N ASN A 808 28.80 -14.27 -2.77
CA ASN A 808 27.38 -14.22 -3.14
C ASN A 808 27.17 -14.25 -4.66
N LYS A 809 28.04 -13.59 -5.45
CA LYS A 809 27.91 -13.58 -6.92
C LYS A 809 28.39 -14.88 -7.57
N PHE A 810 29.45 -15.49 -7.05
CA PHE A 810 30.16 -16.60 -7.69
C PHE A 810 30.04 -17.93 -6.93
N SER A 811 29.17 -18.04 -5.93
CA SER A 811 28.89 -19.31 -5.24
C SER A 811 28.20 -20.29 -6.18
N GLU A 812 28.73 -21.51 -6.25
CA GLU A 812 28.02 -22.68 -6.78
C GLU A 812 26.93 -23.08 -5.76
N GLU A 813 25.78 -23.59 -6.23
CA GLU A 813 24.70 -24.08 -5.36
C GLU A 813 25.28 -25.04 -4.29
N GLY A 814 25.14 -24.68 -3.02
CA GLY A 814 25.57 -25.49 -1.87
C GLY A 814 26.89 -25.10 -1.18
N LYS A 815 27.73 -24.20 -1.73
CA LYS A 815 28.89 -23.65 -0.99
C LYS A 815 28.50 -22.42 -0.17
N GLY A 816 28.79 -22.43 1.14
CA GLY A 816 28.45 -21.32 2.04
C GLY A 816 29.20 -20.04 1.69
N TYR A 817 28.48 -19.01 1.23
CA TYR A 817 29.05 -17.70 0.84
C TYR A 817 29.53 -16.82 2.01
N LEU A 818 29.53 -17.37 3.24
CA LEU A 818 29.99 -16.71 4.47
C LEU A 818 31.29 -17.32 5.01
N SER A 819 31.90 -18.28 4.29
CA SER A 819 33.07 -19.02 4.78
C SER A 819 34.27 -18.12 5.07
N VAL A 820 34.54 -17.12 4.22
CA VAL A 820 35.67 -16.20 4.39
C VAL A 820 35.50 -15.31 5.61
N LEU A 821 34.26 -14.90 5.92
CA LEU A 821 33.99 -14.16 7.15
C LEU A 821 34.16 -15.04 8.39
N LYS A 822 33.64 -16.28 8.38
CA LYS A 822 33.82 -17.23 9.50
C LYS A 822 35.30 -17.52 9.77
N GLU A 823 36.09 -17.75 8.73
CA GLU A 823 37.55 -17.90 8.83
C GLU A 823 38.23 -16.64 9.38
N THR A 824 37.70 -15.45 9.03
CA THR A 824 38.16 -14.18 9.56
C THR A 824 37.83 -14.03 11.04
N GLY A 825 36.63 -14.43 11.47
CA GLY A 825 36.24 -14.50 12.88
C GLY A 825 37.18 -15.40 13.69
N ALA A 826 37.45 -16.62 13.21
CA ALA A 826 38.38 -17.55 13.85
C ALA A 826 39.82 -16.99 13.93
N TRP A 827 40.26 -16.23 12.92
CA TRP A 827 41.54 -15.52 12.97
C TRP A 827 41.55 -14.43 14.06
N ILE A 828 40.47 -13.67 14.22
CA ILE A 828 40.35 -12.66 15.29
C ILE A 828 40.39 -13.32 16.67
N GLU A 829 39.64 -14.41 16.87
CA GLU A 829 39.63 -15.16 18.13
C GLU A 829 41.01 -15.69 18.50
N SER A 830 41.76 -16.23 17.53
CA SER A 830 43.07 -16.84 17.77
C SER A 830 44.24 -15.86 17.81
N GLN A 831 44.20 -14.76 17.07
CA GLN A 831 45.34 -13.84 16.90
C GLN A 831 45.12 -12.43 17.43
N VAL A 832 43.88 -11.98 17.67
CA VAL A 832 43.57 -10.59 18.07
C VAL A 832 43.04 -10.53 19.51
N VAL A 833 42.10 -11.41 19.89
CA VAL A 833 41.54 -11.48 21.25
C VAL A 833 42.60 -11.67 22.35
N PRO A 834 43.67 -12.47 22.18
CA PRO A 834 44.72 -12.60 23.20
C PRO A 834 45.39 -11.27 23.60
N PHE A 835 45.45 -10.29 22.69
CA PHE A 835 45.99 -8.96 22.99
C PHE A 835 45.04 -8.08 23.82
N ILE A 836 43.75 -8.37 23.82
CA ILE A 836 42.77 -7.76 24.73
C ILE A 836 42.94 -8.32 26.15
N LEU A 837 43.34 -9.60 26.28
CA LEU A 837 43.55 -10.29 27.55
C LEU A 837 44.91 -9.95 28.22
N ALA A 838 45.96 -9.67 27.44
CA ALA A 838 47.33 -9.56 27.96
C ALA A 838 47.71 -8.18 28.56
N SER A 839 46.84 -7.17 28.52
CA SER A 839 47.24 -5.76 28.78
C SER A 839 47.32 -5.30 30.24
N ASP A 840 47.46 -6.21 31.21
CA ASP A 840 47.49 -5.89 32.66
C ASP A 840 48.88 -5.59 33.24
N GLN A 841 49.93 -5.50 32.42
CA GLN A 841 51.23 -5.04 32.92
C GLN A 841 51.34 -3.51 32.88
N LYS A 842 51.50 -2.93 34.07
CA LYS A 842 51.90 -1.55 34.32
C LYS A 842 53.12 -1.20 33.46
N ASP A 843 52.94 -0.37 32.44
CA ASP A 843 53.75 0.82 32.16
C ASP A 843 53.22 1.59 30.93
N GLY A 844 53.41 2.91 30.97
CA GLY A 844 52.75 3.87 30.09
C GLY A 844 53.29 3.92 28.66
N ILE A 845 52.61 3.25 27.72
CA ILE A 845 52.70 3.54 26.28
C ILE A 845 51.29 3.56 25.68
N SER A 846 50.85 4.75 25.25
CA SER A 846 49.44 5.12 25.05
C SER A 846 48.93 5.14 23.60
N LYS A 847 49.63 4.57 22.61
CA LYS A 847 49.19 4.64 21.19
C LYS A 847 48.90 3.32 20.49
N GLN A 848 49.46 2.18 20.91
CA GLN A 848 49.18 0.86 20.29
C GLN A 848 48.01 0.09 20.91
N ARG A 849 47.37 0.61 21.98
CA ARG A 849 46.34 -0.10 22.76
C ARG A 849 44.96 -0.22 22.10
N ASN A 850 44.69 0.50 21.00
CA ASN A 850 43.36 0.57 20.37
C ASN A 850 43.25 -0.26 19.07
N VAL A 851 44.35 -0.79 18.53
CA VAL A 851 44.34 -1.55 17.26
C VAL A 851 43.49 -2.82 17.34
N PRO A 852 43.62 -3.70 18.37
CA PRO A 852 42.81 -4.92 18.42
C PRO A 852 41.32 -4.61 18.60
N GLU A 853 40.97 -3.54 19.32
CA GLU A 853 39.59 -3.08 19.51
C GLU A 853 38.97 -2.64 18.16
N LEU A 854 39.70 -1.85 17.38
CA LEU A 854 39.26 -1.36 16.06
C LEU A 854 39.10 -2.51 15.04
N ILE A 855 39.95 -3.54 15.09
CA ILE A 855 39.82 -4.73 14.23
C ILE A 855 38.51 -5.46 14.53
N ILE A 856 38.25 -5.71 15.82
CA ILE A 856 37.03 -6.39 16.28
C ILE A 856 35.79 -5.57 15.92
N GLN A 857 35.78 -4.26 16.19
CA GLN A 857 34.67 -3.38 15.82
C GLN A 857 34.41 -3.34 14.32
N THR A 858 35.47 -3.29 13.50
CA THR A 858 35.35 -3.29 12.04
C THR A 858 34.71 -4.59 11.55
N TYR A 859 35.16 -5.73 12.05
CA TYR A 859 34.57 -7.03 11.72
C TYR A 859 33.10 -7.14 12.14
N LEU A 860 32.79 -6.81 13.40
CA LEU A 860 31.42 -6.86 13.92
C LEU A 860 30.48 -5.91 13.16
N THR A 861 30.99 -4.74 12.73
CA THR A 861 30.21 -3.81 11.90
C THR A 861 29.87 -4.42 10.54
N VAL A 862 30.83 -5.09 9.89
CA VAL A 862 30.56 -5.79 8.62
C VAL A 862 29.57 -6.94 8.84
N CYS A 863 29.73 -7.74 9.90
CA CYS A 863 28.78 -8.81 10.23
C CYS A 863 27.37 -8.28 10.48
N LYS A 864 27.25 -7.14 11.18
CA LYS A 864 25.98 -6.42 11.38
C LYS A 864 25.38 -5.98 10.05
N ASP A 865 26.17 -5.39 9.16
CA ASP A 865 25.70 -4.94 7.83
C ASP A 865 25.18 -6.11 6.98
N VAL A 866 25.79 -7.29 7.11
CA VAL A 866 25.41 -8.52 6.39
C VAL A 866 24.07 -9.07 6.86
N ILE A 867 23.84 -9.04 8.17
CA ILE A 867 22.57 -9.47 8.76
C ILE A 867 21.46 -8.49 8.36
N MET A 868 21.72 -7.19 8.44
CA MET A 868 20.80 -6.11 8.03
C MET A 868 20.33 -6.26 6.57
N VAL A 869 21.21 -6.69 5.64
CA VAL A 869 20.82 -6.91 4.24
C VAL A 869 20.25 -8.31 3.96
N GLY A 870 20.01 -9.13 4.99
CA GLY A 870 19.38 -10.44 4.88
C GLY A 870 20.29 -11.57 4.39
N LEU A 871 21.61 -11.37 4.38
CA LEU A 871 22.58 -12.38 3.93
C LEU A 871 23.14 -13.24 5.08
N GLY A 872 22.86 -12.90 6.34
CA GLY A 872 23.31 -13.66 7.51
C GLY A 872 22.33 -14.77 7.89
N ASN A 873 22.66 -16.03 7.62
CA ASN A 873 21.87 -17.18 8.06
C ASN A 873 21.98 -17.43 9.58
N LEU A 874 21.07 -18.23 10.15
CA LEU A 874 21.02 -18.51 11.59
C LEU A 874 22.37 -18.99 12.15
N THR A 875 23.04 -19.93 11.47
CA THR A 875 24.37 -20.41 11.87
C THR A 875 25.42 -19.30 11.91
N PHE A 876 25.35 -18.32 11.01
CA PHE A 876 26.25 -17.17 11.02
C PHE A 876 25.89 -16.17 12.11
N GLN A 877 24.60 -15.93 12.35
CA GLN A 877 24.14 -15.09 13.46
C GLN A 877 24.61 -15.65 14.81
N ALA A 878 24.47 -16.97 15.04
CA ALA A 878 25.00 -17.65 16.23
C ALA A 878 26.51 -17.43 16.38
N HIS A 879 27.29 -17.62 15.32
CA HIS A 879 28.73 -17.37 15.34
C HIS A 879 29.09 -15.91 15.73
N VAL A 880 28.32 -14.93 15.24
CA VAL A 880 28.53 -13.51 15.61
C VAL A 880 28.18 -13.26 17.07
N LEU A 881 27.12 -13.89 17.60
CA LEU A 881 26.73 -13.79 19.01
C LEU A 881 27.78 -14.43 19.93
N ASP A 882 28.25 -15.64 19.60
CA ASP A 882 29.28 -16.36 20.37
C ASP A 882 30.58 -15.56 20.44
N MET A 883 31.00 -15.00 19.30
CA MET A 883 32.19 -14.16 19.23
C MET A 883 32.01 -12.83 19.99
N GLY A 884 30.84 -12.20 19.88
CA GLY A 884 30.52 -11.02 20.66
C GLY A 884 30.57 -11.30 22.17
N LEU A 885 30.04 -12.45 22.58
CA LEU A 885 30.04 -12.90 23.98
C LEU A 885 31.46 -13.16 24.50
N SER A 886 32.31 -13.84 23.73
CA SER A 886 33.70 -14.12 24.12
C SER A 886 34.52 -12.84 24.33
N VAL A 887 34.27 -11.81 23.50
CA VAL A 887 34.90 -10.49 23.66
C VAL A 887 34.33 -9.75 24.87
N LEU A 888 33.00 -9.75 25.08
CA LEU A 888 32.35 -9.10 26.22
C LEU A 888 32.76 -9.67 27.58
N GLN A 889 33.15 -10.95 27.62
CA GLN A 889 33.65 -11.61 28.83
C GLN A 889 35.07 -11.16 29.23
N THR A 890 35.82 -10.52 28.32
CA THR A 890 37.11 -9.91 28.65
C THR A 890 36.93 -8.65 29.47
N GLU A 891 37.89 -8.30 30.34
CA GLU A 891 37.77 -7.10 31.18
C GLU A 891 37.54 -5.84 30.34
N ARG A 892 38.21 -5.73 29.18
CA ARG A 892 38.13 -4.61 28.23
C ARG A 892 37.03 -4.74 27.17
N GLY A 893 36.17 -5.75 27.21
CA GLY A 893 35.18 -6.02 26.15
C GLY A 893 34.11 -4.95 25.89
N GLY A 894 33.97 -3.95 26.78
CA GLY A 894 32.91 -2.94 26.72
C GLY A 894 32.88 -2.10 25.44
N PHE A 895 34.01 -1.91 24.75
CA PHE A 895 34.07 -1.15 23.50
C PHE A 895 33.20 -1.74 22.36
N CYS A 896 32.84 -3.02 22.44
CA CYS A 896 31.96 -3.69 21.46
C CYS A 896 30.47 -3.44 21.70
N ALA A 897 30.07 -2.95 22.89
CA ALA A 897 28.66 -2.85 23.28
C ALA A 897 27.79 -2.06 22.28
N PRO A 898 28.21 -0.90 21.72
CA PRO A 898 27.38 -0.18 20.75
C PRO A 898 27.13 -0.97 19.46
N VAL A 899 28.17 -1.60 18.89
CA VAL A 899 28.07 -2.37 17.64
C VAL A 899 27.28 -3.66 17.86
N LEU A 900 27.48 -4.33 19.01
CA LEU A 900 26.72 -5.51 19.37
C LEU A 900 25.24 -5.19 19.57
N LEU A 901 24.87 -4.08 20.21
CA LEU A 901 23.45 -3.68 20.33
C LEU A 901 22.79 -3.47 18.97
N TYR A 902 23.49 -2.85 18.01
CA TYR A 902 23.00 -2.80 16.63
C TYR A 902 22.90 -4.19 16.01
N ALA A 903 23.87 -5.08 16.22
CA ALA A 903 23.79 -6.45 15.72
C ALA A 903 22.61 -7.22 16.33
N LEU A 904 22.34 -7.08 17.63
CA LEU A 904 21.18 -7.67 18.30
C LEU A 904 19.87 -7.15 17.71
N LYS A 905 19.79 -5.85 17.41
CA LYS A 905 18.65 -5.25 16.72
C LYS A 905 18.45 -5.88 15.34
N GLU A 906 19.48 -5.90 14.50
CA GLU A 906 19.39 -6.47 13.15
C GLU A 906 19.09 -7.98 13.16
N ILE A 907 19.61 -8.74 14.13
CA ILE A 907 19.27 -10.17 14.33
C ILE A 907 17.79 -10.32 14.71
N THR A 908 17.30 -9.52 15.67
CA THR A 908 15.89 -9.52 16.08
C THR A 908 14.98 -9.17 14.90
N GLU A 909 15.39 -8.23 14.06
CA GLU A 909 14.65 -7.84 12.85
C GLU A 909 14.71 -8.89 11.74
N ALA A 910 15.86 -9.53 11.51
CA ALA A 910 15.97 -10.64 10.57
C ALA A 910 15.07 -11.82 10.96
N SER A 911 14.87 -12.03 12.27
CA SER A 911 13.90 -12.98 12.80
C SER A 911 12.43 -12.56 12.54
N ILE A 912 12.08 -11.25 12.43
CA ILE A 912 10.73 -10.80 11.96
C ILE A 912 10.38 -11.53 10.66
N THR A 913 11.30 -11.48 9.71
CA THR A 913 11.04 -11.81 8.31
C THR A 913 10.93 -13.30 8.01
N GLN A 914 11.42 -14.17 8.89
CA GLN A 914 11.53 -15.62 8.62
C GLN A 914 10.26 -16.44 8.96
N ASN A 915 9.25 -15.86 9.64
CA ASN A 915 7.90 -16.41 9.85
C ASN A 915 7.78 -17.91 10.27
N SER A 916 8.84 -18.52 10.79
CA SER A 916 8.84 -19.92 11.23
C SER A 916 8.95 -20.00 12.75
N LYS A 917 7.92 -20.56 13.40
CA LYS A 917 7.98 -20.96 14.81
C LYS A 917 8.76 -22.28 14.90
N THR A 918 10.09 -22.22 14.81
CA THR A 918 10.96 -23.38 15.04
C THR A 918 11.72 -23.23 16.35
N ASP A 919 11.99 -24.35 17.03
CA ASP A 919 12.78 -24.38 18.28
C ASP A 919 14.18 -23.78 18.08
N GLU A 920 14.71 -23.83 16.87
CA GLU A 920 15.96 -23.17 16.48
C GLU A 920 15.89 -21.65 16.65
N VAL A 921 14.79 -20.99 16.24
CA VAL A 921 14.62 -19.54 16.40
C VAL A 921 14.49 -19.17 17.88
N ALA A 922 13.84 -19.99 18.69
CA ALA A 922 13.74 -19.78 20.13
C ALA A 922 15.13 -19.82 20.82
N ASN A 923 15.97 -20.80 20.47
CA ASN A 923 17.35 -20.88 20.97
C ASN A 923 18.21 -19.68 20.54
N HIS A 924 18.03 -19.19 19.31
CA HIS A 924 18.75 -18.01 18.82
C HIS A 924 18.33 -16.73 19.57
N LEU A 925 17.05 -16.57 19.87
CA LEU A 925 16.57 -15.39 20.61
C LEU A 925 16.95 -15.46 22.10
N HIS A 926 17.09 -16.65 22.68
CA HIS A 926 17.70 -16.80 24.01
C HIS A 926 19.17 -16.36 24.01
N ALA A 927 19.94 -16.69 22.96
CA ALA A 927 21.31 -16.19 22.81
C ALA A 927 21.34 -14.65 22.68
N VAL A 928 20.38 -14.03 21.99
CA VAL A 928 20.21 -12.56 21.94
C VAL A 928 20.02 -11.96 23.34
N GLN A 929 19.13 -12.53 24.15
CA GLN A 929 18.93 -12.11 25.54
C GLN A 929 20.22 -12.27 26.37
N THR A 930 20.92 -13.39 26.22
CA THR A 930 22.16 -13.68 26.97
C THR A 930 23.25 -12.65 26.67
N VAL A 931 23.45 -12.33 25.39
CA VAL A 931 24.42 -11.30 24.97
C VAL A 931 23.99 -9.92 25.46
N PHE A 932 22.69 -9.58 25.39
CA PHE A 932 22.16 -8.34 25.91
C PHE A 932 22.42 -8.16 27.42
N GLN A 933 22.16 -9.20 28.21
CA GLN A 933 22.46 -9.22 29.64
C GLN A 933 23.95 -8.96 29.88
N LYS A 934 24.83 -9.64 29.14
CA LYS A 934 26.27 -9.44 29.27
C LYS A 934 26.72 -8.03 28.89
N VAL A 935 26.08 -7.39 27.91
CA VAL A 935 26.31 -5.99 27.57
C VAL A 935 26.01 -5.09 28.77
N LEU A 936 24.83 -5.23 29.40
CA LEU A 936 24.48 -4.42 30.57
C LEU A 936 25.39 -4.68 31.78
N GLU A 937 25.75 -5.94 32.04
CA GLU A 937 26.71 -6.30 33.09
C GLU A 937 28.08 -5.65 32.85
N CYS A 938 28.55 -5.62 31.59
CA CYS A 938 29.81 -4.98 31.22
C CYS A 938 29.74 -3.47 31.49
N VAL A 939 28.65 -2.82 31.09
CA VAL A 939 28.42 -1.38 31.35
C VAL A 939 28.41 -1.08 32.85
N ALA A 940 27.67 -1.87 33.63
CA ALA A 940 27.58 -1.72 35.08
C ALA A 940 28.93 -1.97 35.79
N CYS A 941 29.67 -3.01 35.38
CA CYS A 941 30.99 -3.33 35.92
C CYS A 941 32.00 -2.22 35.63
N ARG A 942 31.99 -1.68 34.41
CA ARG A 942 32.84 -0.54 34.01
C ARG A 942 32.51 0.71 34.80
N LEU A 943 31.23 1.03 34.99
CA LEU A 943 30.81 2.15 35.83
C LEU A 943 31.31 2.02 37.28
N LYS A 944 31.32 0.80 37.84
CA LYS A 944 31.80 0.53 39.20
C LYS A 944 33.33 0.60 39.34
N ARG A 945 34.09 0.11 38.35
CA ARG A 945 35.56 0.06 38.41
C ARG A 945 36.23 1.36 37.95
N GLN A 946 35.70 2.01 36.91
CA GLN A 946 36.26 3.21 36.28
C GLN A 946 35.12 4.15 35.85
N GLN A 947 34.71 5.04 36.77
CA GLN A 947 33.49 5.84 36.63
C GLN A 947 33.44 6.70 35.36
N GLU A 948 34.54 7.37 34.99
CA GLU A 948 34.59 8.23 33.79
C GLU A 948 34.42 7.44 32.48
N GLU A 949 35.14 6.33 32.32
CA GLU A 949 35.02 5.44 31.15
C GLU A 949 33.63 4.80 31.09
N GLY A 950 33.07 4.42 32.25
CA GLY A 950 31.71 3.90 32.35
C GLY A 950 30.65 4.90 31.87
N ILE A 951 30.77 6.18 32.24
CA ILE A 951 29.86 7.25 31.77
C ILE A 951 29.98 7.46 30.25
N GLN A 952 31.20 7.42 29.70
CA GLN A 952 31.40 7.51 28.24
C GLN A 952 30.74 6.32 27.52
N LEU A 953 30.90 5.11 28.05
CA LEU A 953 30.28 3.91 27.50
C LEU A 953 28.75 4.02 27.52
N ILE A 954 28.16 4.46 28.64
CA ILE A 954 26.70 4.72 28.79
C ILE A 954 26.18 5.69 27.71
N ARG A 955 26.93 6.76 27.40
CA ARG A 955 26.56 7.70 26.33
C ARG A 955 26.62 7.03 24.95
N SER A 956 27.65 6.21 24.70
CA SER A 956 27.83 5.54 23.40
C SER A 956 26.76 4.49 23.09
N VAL A 957 26.18 3.84 24.11
CA VAL A 957 25.13 2.82 23.93
C VAL A 957 23.72 3.38 23.89
N GLN A 958 23.50 4.66 24.22
CA GLN A 958 22.15 5.23 24.41
C GLN A 958 21.25 5.10 23.17
N MET A 959 21.78 5.45 21.99
CA MET A 959 21.04 5.34 20.73
C MET A 959 20.89 3.88 20.26
N PRO A 960 21.96 3.05 20.19
CA PRO A 960 21.84 1.64 19.85
C PRO A 960 20.88 0.86 20.75
N LEU A 961 20.90 1.14 22.06
CA LEU A 961 20.02 0.50 23.04
C LEU A 961 18.54 0.88 22.81
N GLY A 962 18.27 2.15 22.50
CA GLY A 962 16.92 2.60 22.18
C GLY A 962 16.34 1.95 20.92
N GLU A 963 17.16 1.78 19.88
CA GLU A 963 16.75 1.07 18.66
C GLU A 963 16.50 -0.42 18.91
N PHE A 964 17.39 -1.08 19.66
CA PHE A 964 17.21 -2.48 20.03
C PHE A 964 15.93 -2.72 20.85
N ILE A 965 15.68 -1.91 21.87
CA ILE A 965 14.44 -1.99 22.68
C ILE A 965 13.21 -1.77 21.81
N HIS A 966 13.27 -0.85 20.84
CA HIS A 966 12.16 -0.63 19.91
C HIS A 966 11.91 -1.85 19.02
N ALA A 967 12.96 -2.47 18.48
CA ALA A 967 12.85 -3.70 17.69
C ALA A 967 12.22 -4.84 18.50
N VAL A 968 12.67 -5.06 19.74
CA VAL A 968 12.10 -6.05 20.67
C VAL A 968 10.64 -5.74 21.01
N GLN A 969 10.29 -4.47 21.21
CA GLN A 969 8.90 -4.04 21.46
C GLN A 969 7.98 -4.31 20.26
N CYS A 970 8.48 -4.24 19.03
CA CYS A 970 7.72 -4.63 17.84
C CYS A 970 7.46 -6.15 17.81
N TRP A 971 8.25 -6.96 18.53
CA TRP A 971 8.19 -8.43 18.59
C TRP A 971 7.46 -9.06 19.79
N HIS A 972 7.21 -8.31 20.86
CA HIS A 972 5.83 -8.19 21.31
C HIS A 972 5.00 -9.47 21.47
N SER A 973 4.09 -9.62 20.52
CA SER A 973 3.11 -10.69 20.41
C SER A 973 3.67 -12.02 19.88
N SER A 974 4.83 -12.00 19.22
CA SER A 974 5.38 -13.14 18.48
C SER A 974 6.36 -13.96 19.31
N CYS A 975 7.19 -13.32 20.15
CA CYS A 975 8.05 -13.99 21.14
C CYS A 975 7.98 -13.31 22.51
N PRO A 976 6.94 -13.61 23.31
CA PRO A 976 6.76 -13.05 24.64
C PRO A 976 7.94 -13.32 25.58
N ALA A 977 8.55 -14.51 25.55
CA ALA A 977 9.62 -14.89 26.46
C ALA A 977 10.88 -14.01 26.35
N VAL A 978 11.25 -13.60 25.14
CA VAL A 978 12.44 -12.77 24.88
C VAL A 978 12.14 -11.31 25.17
N HIS A 979 10.92 -10.86 24.80
CA HIS A 979 10.43 -9.53 25.16
C HIS A 979 10.40 -9.34 26.69
N GLN A 980 9.85 -10.32 27.41
CA GLN A 980 9.89 -10.41 28.86
C GLN A 980 11.33 -10.40 29.37
N GLY A 981 12.18 -11.35 28.94
CA GLY A 981 13.56 -11.46 29.42
C GLY A 981 14.42 -10.20 29.23
N VAL A 982 14.24 -9.46 28.13
CA VAL A 982 14.89 -8.15 27.90
C VAL A 982 14.38 -7.10 28.89
N LEU A 983 13.07 -7.06 29.16
CA LEU A 983 12.47 -6.15 30.13
C LEU A 983 12.86 -6.49 31.57
N SER A 984 12.90 -7.77 31.95
CA SER A 984 13.37 -8.23 33.26
C SER A 984 14.83 -7.84 33.47
N THR A 985 15.67 -8.00 32.44
CA THR A 985 17.09 -7.61 32.48
C THR A 985 17.27 -6.10 32.65
N LEU A 986 16.47 -5.28 31.97
CA LEU A 986 16.45 -3.82 32.14
C LEU A 986 15.97 -3.43 33.55
N LEU A 987 14.90 -4.05 34.02
CA LEU A 987 14.32 -3.78 35.34
C LEU A 987 15.30 -4.14 36.45
N ALA A 988 15.92 -5.32 36.38
CA ALA A 988 16.92 -5.79 37.32
C ALA A 988 18.12 -4.83 37.40
N ALA A 989 18.62 -4.33 36.26
CA ALA A 989 19.71 -3.37 36.22
C ALA A 989 19.34 -2.03 36.90
N ILE A 990 18.13 -1.51 36.64
CA ILE A 990 17.62 -0.27 37.25
C ILE A 990 17.45 -0.46 38.77
N VAL A 991 16.78 -1.54 39.18
CA VAL A 991 16.51 -1.83 40.60
C VAL A 991 17.81 -2.05 41.36
N ALA A 992 18.75 -2.82 40.82
CA ALA A 992 20.02 -3.11 41.49
C ALA A 992 20.87 -1.85 41.72
N GLU A 993 20.96 -0.94 40.74
CA GLU A 993 21.74 0.29 40.89
C GLU A 993 21.10 1.25 41.90
N ILE A 994 19.76 1.44 41.83
CA ILE A 994 19.04 2.29 42.80
C ILE A 994 19.13 1.70 44.21
N SER A 995 18.93 0.39 44.38
CA SER A 995 19.05 -0.30 45.67
C SER A 995 20.46 -0.14 46.27
N CYS A 996 21.51 -0.25 45.44
CA CYS A 996 22.89 -0.10 45.90
C CYS A 996 23.17 1.33 46.41
N GLU A 997 22.61 2.36 45.76
CA GLU A 997 22.74 3.74 46.23
C GLU A 997 21.92 4.00 47.50
N LEU A 998 20.70 3.46 47.59
CA LEU A 998 19.87 3.55 48.80
C LEU A 998 20.54 2.87 50.01
N GLN A 999 21.26 1.76 49.81
CA GLN A 999 22.00 1.07 50.86
C GLN A 999 23.25 1.83 51.34
N LYS A 1000 23.84 2.69 50.50
CA LYS A 1000 25.03 3.49 50.86
C LYS A 1000 24.69 4.74 51.68
N ALA A 1001 23.42 5.15 51.73
CA ALA A 1001 22.98 6.30 52.51
C ALA A 1001 23.12 5.99 54.02
N SER A 1002 24.01 6.73 54.71
CA SER A 1002 24.38 6.44 56.10
C SER A 1002 23.57 7.23 57.14
N SER A 1003 22.82 8.25 56.74
CA SER A 1003 21.94 9.06 57.61
C SER A 1003 20.55 9.32 57.00
N GLU A 1004 19.52 9.53 57.84
CA GLU A 1004 18.13 9.83 57.45
C GLU A 1004 18.00 11.15 56.66
N LYS A 1005 18.99 12.05 56.75
CA LYS A 1005 19.06 13.30 55.96
C LYS A 1005 19.63 13.10 54.54
N ASP A 1006 20.30 11.98 54.28
CA ASP A 1006 20.89 11.66 52.97
C ASP A 1006 19.95 10.84 52.06
N LEU A 1007 18.80 10.39 52.60
CA LEU A 1007 17.83 9.53 51.92
C LEU A 1007 16.79 10.35 51.14
N MET A 1008 17.22 10.93 50.02
CA MET A 1008 16.32 11.64 49.09
C MET A 1008 15.78 10.68 48.02
N ILE A 1009 14.46 10.43 48.02
CA ILE A 1009 13.79 9.64 46.97
C ILE A 1009 13.84 10.43 45.65
N PRO A 1010 14.46 9.91 44.58
CA PRO A 1010 14.52 10.57 43.28
C PRO A 1010 13.12 10.82 42.70
N LYS A 1011 12.83 12.06 42.32
CA LYS A 1011 11.56 12.50 41.70
C LYS A 1011 11.72 12.81 40.21
N ALA A 1012 12.94 13.01 39.72
CA ALA A 1012 13.25 13.24 38.32
C ALA A 1012 14.29 12.25 37.78
N ILE A 1013 14.29 12.00 36.46
CA ILE A 1013 15.26 11.11 35.79
C ILE A 1013 16.71 11.57 36.02
N SER A 1014 16.93 12.89 36.14
CA SER A 1014 18.27 13.48 36.40
C SER A 1014 18.80 13.22 37.80
N GLU A 1015 17.95 12.80 38.74
CA GLU A 1015 18.31 12.49 40.13
C GLU A 1015 18.62 11.00 40.32
N LEU A 1016 18.44 10.18 39.27
CA LEU A 1016 18.83 8.77 39.28
C LEU A 1016 20.35 8.60 39.06
N PRO A 1017 20.92 7.49 39.55
CA PRO A 1017 22.28 7.09 39.22
C PRO A 1017 22.52 6.91 37.70
N PRO A 1018 23.76 6.95 37.20
CA PRO A 1018 24.05 7.11 35.77
C PRO A 1018 23.47 6.04 34.83
N LEU A 1019 23.45 4.75 35.22
CA LEU A 1019 22.91 3.69 34.37
C LEU A 1019 21.37 3.73 34.33
N SER A 1020 20.73 3.74 35.49
CA SER A 1020 19.28 3.82 35.68
C SER A 1020 18.68 5.09 35.10
N SER A 1021 19.36 6.23 35.22
CA SER A 1021 18.98 7.49 34.56
C SER A 1021 18.92 7.34 33.03
N ASN A 1022 19.94 6.72 32.43
CA ASN A 1022 19.98 6.50 30.98
C ASN A 1022 18.91 5.51 30.51
N LEU A 1023 18.80 4.35 31.18
CA LEU A 1023 17.79 3.33 30.87
C LEU A 1023 16.37 3.93 30.96
N MET A 1024 16.06 4.64 32.05
CA MET A 1024 14.77 5.32 32.22
C MET A 1024 14.55 6.41 31.16
N ALA A 1025 15.58 7.17 30.77
CA ALA A 1025 15.47 8.16 29.70
C ALA A 1025 15.11 7.54 28.35
N ILE A 1026 15.58 6.32 28.06
CA ILE A 1026 15.23 5.57 26.83
C ILE A 1026 13.81 5.04 26.91
N ILE A 1027 13.48 4.32 27.98
CA ILE A 1027 12.15 3.72 28.23
C ILE A 1027 11.05 4.79 28.11
N MET A 1028 11.27 5.95 28.72
CA MET A 1028 10.27 7.03 28.80
C MET A 1028 9.94 7.69 27.46
N LYS A 1029 10.71 7.44 26.39
CA LYS A 1029 10.42 7.94 25.03
C LYS A 1029 9.22 7.25 24.38
N SER A 1030 8.83 6.05 24.83
CA SER A 1030 7.74 5.26 24.24
C SER A 1030 6.73 4.79 25.28
N VAL A 1031 5.47 5.20 25.12
CA VAL A 1031 4.37 4.81 26.02
C VAL A 1031 4.14 3.29 26.00
N ASN A 1032 4.40 2.62 24.87
CA ASN A 1032 4.22 1.17 24.76
C ASN A 1032 5.30 0.41 25.55
N VAL A 1033 6.56 0.88 25.51
CA VAL A 1033 7.66 0.30 26.30
C VAL A 1033 7.41 0.53 27.80
N VAL A 1034 6.95 1.73 28.18
CA VAL A 1034 6.55 2.03 29.57
C VAL A 1034 5.45 1.07 30.05
N ARG A 1035 4.42 0.82 29.23
CA ARG A 1035 3.34 -0.12 29.59
C ARG A 1035 3.88 -1.54 29.76
N SER A 1036 4.73 -2.01 28.84
CA SER A 1036 5.32 -3.34 28.93
C SER A 1036 6.24 -3.51 30.13
N LEU A 1037 7.06 -2.50 30.46
CA LEU A 1037 7.89 -2.51 31.67
C LEU A 1037 7.04 -2.53 32.95
N LEU A 1038 5.92 -1.81 32.98
CA LEU A 1038 5.01 -1.83 34.14
C LEU A 1038 4.32 -3.18 34.32
N ASN A 1039 3.98 -3.87 33.23
CA ASN A 1039 3.46 -5.23 33.28
C ASN A 1039 4.51 -6.20 33.83
N GLU A 1040 5.75 -6.11 33.34
CA GLU A 1040 6.85 -6.93 33.84
C GLU A 1040 7.14 -6.66 35.32
N LEU A 1041 7.17 -5.39 35.72
CA LEU A 1041 7.31 -5.00 37.13
C LEU A 1041 6.19 -5.59 38.00
N MET A 1042 4.96 -5.62 37.48
CA MET A 1042 3.84 -6.26 38.18
C MET A 1042 4.05 -7.77 38.32
N GLU A 1043 4.51 -8.45 37.27
CA GLU A 1043 4.82 -9.88 37.33
C GLU A 1043 5.92 -10.17 38.36
N CYS A 1044 7.06 -9.44 38.33
CA CYS A 1044 8.14 -9.61 39.31
C CYS A 1044 7.69 -9.37 40.77
N ILE A 1045 6.70 -8.50 41.01
CA ILE A 1045 6.12 -8.27 42.34
C ILE A 1045 5.23 -9.44 42.76
N LEU A 1046 4.47 -10.02 41.83
CA LEU A 1046 3.58 -11.15 42.07
C LEU A 1046 4.33 -12.47 42.21
N SER A 1047 5.45 -12.65 41.50
CA SER A 1047 6.31 -13.83 41.55
C SER A 1047 7.33 -13.81 42.70
N GLU A 1048 7.35 -12.75 43.51
CA GLU A 1048 8.28 -12.56 44.63
C GLU A 1048 9.76 -12.48 44.21
N GLU A 1049 10.05 -12.05 42.99
CA GLU A 1049 11.44 -11.82 42.53
C GLU A 1049 12.04 -10.54 43.11
N ILE A 1050 11.20 -9.57 43.49
CA ILE A 1050 11.62 -8.32 44.13
C ILE A 1050 11.35 -8.41 45.63
N GLU A 1051 12.37 -8.83 46.37
CA GLU A 1051 12.36 -8.92 47.84
C GLU A 1051 13.33 -7.92 48.48
N GLY A 1052 13.00 -7.51 49.71
CA GLY A 1052 13.79 -6.56 50.49
C GLY A 1052 13.32 -5.11 50.38
N ILE A 1053 13.43 -4.38 51.49
CA ILE A 1053 12.97 -2.99 51.61
C ILE A 1053 13.64 -2.05 50.59
N PHE A 1054 14.93 -2.23 50.31
CA PHE A 1054 15.67 -1.40 49.34
C PHE A 1054 15.21 -1.65 47.89
N SER A 1055 14.96 -2.91 47.52
CA SER A 1055 14.44 -3.28 46.20
C SER A 1055 13.02 -2.76 45.99
N LEU A 1056 12.16 -2.88 47.00
CA LEU A 1056 10.81 -2.30 46.98
C LEU A 1056 10.88 -0.76 46.89
N ALA A 1057 11.76 -0.10 47.64
CA ALA A 1057 11.97 1.34 47.55
C ALA A 1057 12.47 1.78 46.15
N ALA A 1058 13.33 0.99 45.51
CA ALA A 1058 13.76 1.23 44.12
C ALA A 1058 12.58 1.16 43.13
N THR A 1059 11.66 0.18 43.29
CA THR A 1059 10.45 0.13 42.45
C THR A 1059 9.51 1.33 42.65
N VAL A 1060 9.43 1.86 43.88
CA VAL A 1060 8.70 3.11 44.17
C VAL A 1060 9.32 4.29 43.40
N CYS A 1061 10.65 4.38 43.35
CA CYS A 1061 11.34 5.42 42.57
C CYS A 1061 10.99 5.35 41.08
N ILE A 1062 10.97 4.15 40.50
CA ILE A 1062 10.57 3.91 39.10
C ILE A 1062 9.14 4.42 38.85
N VAL A 1063 8.20 4.06 39.72
CA VAL A 1063 6.78 4.46 39.62
C VAL A 1063 6.59 5.97 39.75
N ILE A 1064 7.30 6.62 40.67
CA ILE A 1064 7.27 8.09 40.86
C ILE A 1064 7.75 8.80 39.58
N ILE A 1065 8.85 8.34 39.00
CA ILE A 1065 9.43 8.92 37.78
C ILE A 1065 8.50 8.75 36.58
N ILE A 1066 7.84 7.60 36.44
CA ILE A 1066 6.86 7.36 35.37
C ILE A 1066 5.64 8.29 35.54
N LYS A 1067 5.14 8.46 36.77
CA LYS A 1067 4.01 9.35 37.09
C LYS A 1067 4.28 10.81 36.72
N GLY A 1068 5.53 11.27 36.84
CA GLY A 1068 5.92 12.65 36.55
C GLY A 1068 5.76 13.06 35.08
N LYS A 1069 5.72 12.11 34.14
CA LYS A 1069 5.63 12.39 32.69
C LYS A 1069 4.44 11.71 31.98
N HIS A 1070 3.91 10.61 32.50
CA HIS A 1070 2.83 9.85 31.87
C HIS A 1070 1.56 9.82 32.75
N LYS A 1071 0.40 9.52 32.14
CA LYS A 1071 -0.91 9.56 32.83
C LYS A 1071 -0.97 8.57 34.01
N SER A 1072 -1.56 9.01 35.12
CA SER A 1072 -1.78 8.20 36.34
C SER A 1072 -2.56 6.90 36.12
N SER A 1073 -3.36 6.82 35.05
CA SER A 1073 -4.11 5.62 34.68
C SER A 1073 -3.24 4.39 34.38
N LEU A 1074 -1.97 4.58 33.97
CA LEU A 1074 -1.04 3.49 33.71
C LEU A 1074 -0.54 2.80 34.99
N LEU A 1075 -0.67 3.45 36.15
CA LEU A 1075 -0.10 3.01 37.42
C LEU A 1075 -1.16 2.42 38.37
N LYS A 1076 -2.41 2.32 37.91
CA LYS A 1076 -3.58 2.00 38.75
C LYS A 1076 -3.46 0.66 39.46
N ASP A 1077 -2.81 -0.32 38.82
CA ASP A 1077 -2.72 -1.69 39.32
C ASP A 1077 -1.37 -1.98 40.02
N VAL A 1078 -0.28 -1.37 39.53
CA VAL A 1078 1.09 -1.57 40.05
C VAL A 1078 1.30 -0.87 41.39
N ALA A 1079 0.86 0.39 41.54
CA ALA A 1079 1.10 1.14 42.77
C ALA A 1079 0.43 0.51 44.02
N PRO A 1080 -0.83 0.02 43.97
CA PRO A 1080 -1.42 -0.72 45.08
C PRO A 1080 -0.75 -2.07 45.37
N ALA A 1081 -0.15 -2.73 44.37
CA ALA A 1081 0.58 -3.97 44.57
C ALA A 1081 1.86 -3.75 45.36
N ILE A 1082 2.65 -2.73 44.99
CA ILE A 1082 3.85 -2.31 45.74
C ILE A 1082 3.46 -1.89 47.16
N GLN A 1083 2.38 -1.10 47.32
CA GLN A 1083 1.91 -0.66 48.63
C GLN A 1083 1.54 -1.84 49.54
N ARG A 1084 0.87 -2.87 49.02
CA ARG A 1084 0.55 -4.08 49.80
C ARG A 1084 1.82 -4.80 50.27
N LYS A 1085 2.80 -5.01 49.38
CA LYS A 1085 4.08 -5.63 49.75
C LYS A 1085 4.87 -4.82 50.79
N LEU A 1086 4.87 -3.48 50.68
CA LEU A 1086 5.49 -2.61 51.70
C LEU A 1086 4.77 -2.68 53.06
N ILE A 1087 3.43 -2.78 53.07
CA ILE A 1087 2.66 -2.97 54.31
C ILE A 1087 2.99 -4.34 54.93
N THR A 1088 2.99 -5.41 54.13
CA THR A 1088 3.38 -6.75 54.60
C THR A 1088 4.80 -6.77 55.17
N TRP A 1089 5.73 -6.04 54.54
CA TRP A 1089 7.10 -5.88 55.06
C TRP A 1089 7.15 -5.11 56.38
N LYS A 1090 6.37 -4.04 56.50
CA LYS A 1090 6.25 -3.27 57.75
C LYS A 1090 5.70 -4.14 58.88
N ASP A 1091 4.69 -4.95 58.59
CA ASP A 1091 4.05 -5.84 59.58
C ASP A 1091 4.96 -7.02 59.97
N ALA A 1092 5.83 -7.48 59.05
CA ALA A 1092 6.84 -8.50 59.33
C ALA A 1092 8.07 -7.95 60.10
N ALA A 1093 8.48 -6.70 59.82
CA ALA A 1093 9.62 -6.05 60.49
C ALA A 1093 9.35 -5.73 61.97
N THR A 1094 8.09 -5.70 62.40
CA THR A 1094 7.72 -5.58 63.82
C THR A 1094 8.02 -6.83 64.66
N GLU A 1095 8.42 -7.96 64.07
CA GLU A 1095 8.78 -9.19 64.78
C GLU A 1095 10.31 -9.47 64.86
N GLU A 1096 11.15 -8.84 64.03
CA GLU A 1096 12.63 -8.98 64.11
C GLU A 1096 13.33 -7.60 64.05
N ALA A 1097 13.86 -7.17 65.19
CA ALA A 1097 14.60 -5.90 65.32
C ALA A 1097 16.10 -6.08 65.08
N SER A 1098 16.67 -5.26 64.18
CA SER A 1098 17.87 -4.43 64.45
C SER A 1098 18.47 -3.71 63.23
N SER A 1099 17.99 -3.93 61.99
CA SER A 1099 18.49 -3.18 60.81
C SER A 1099 17.42 -2.54 59.92
N THR A 1100 16.14 -2.73 60.27
CA THR A 1100 14.97 -2.49 59.41
C THR A 1100 14.14 -1.24 59.75
N GLU A 1101 14.50 -0.49 60.81
CA GLU A 1101 13.82 0.76 61.19
C GLU A 1101 14.32 2.00 60.40
N ARG A 1102 15.35 1.85 59.56
CA ARG A 1102 15.77 2.86 58.57
C ARG A 1102 15.15 2.54 57.21
#